data_AF-A0A1F3PT47-F1
#
_entry.id   AF-A0A1F3PT47-F1
#
_cell.length_a   1.000
_cell.length_b   1.000
_cell.length_c   1.000
_cell.angle_alpha   90.00
_cell.angle_beta   90.00
_cell.angle_gamma   90.00
#
_symmetry.space_group_name_H-M   'P 1'
#
loop_
_entity.id
_entity.type
_entity.pdbx_description
1 polymer ?
#
loop_
_entity_poly.entity_id
_entity_poly.type
_entity_poly.pdbx_seq_one_letter_code
_entity_poly.pdbx_strand_id
1 'polypeptide(L)'
;MMKFYLLIVSLYFLFIIGLSGQDNTCAKEPIPGYSINEVGREIPEIKIRKSKGSLPPFHDNSLSPFFPPFRCMGYYSCHGFSSIYFALSYELNRMRGTPAELPENTLSELFAYNFLNSGSAVIGANYYDILDIVRAAGNPFWKDFSLDSTTIIMNEKLWMTGYDKYLESFKNRISGYYAIKVNSEEGIENLKQWLYHHNEDSPYGGVANCIIGGPNVMDTIQLPTSYNGLIYLKSSGPYFSHSVTITGYDDSVTFDFNGDGISTTEIDINGDDLVNLYDCELGAFIISETFGSSDGNNGRHYYPYRFFSTVNPNRLWHDEANIIVADTNAFPLVTARIKLNHTCRNKIKVFTGVSKDTASISPENIYEYPHFYFQGGNFPMQGLSADSSKTIEFALDLTPLLSYINSGELARFFVCVKENDFADTSEGYLVEFEVNNHITGEVHLSPQNHLELKNDSITSLSVVCQINFNKPEITDSVITLEPDISGYPVSSDGGTPGFHWQLINEYTYSQSSLIFPETLENNFIPWDSSNYFTQLDLDFDFPFYGTDYNSIYISVEGMVFFDSPPFLWPYFTPGENTIKTLKLIAPFFTNMKIRPGGGISYTKNDTLAIISWKLTNQNTDTPGTEVDFCVKLHSSGKIDFCYGNLYFADNNWIAGVSDGSGSQYTILEQSGETNFCSEKSFSFNYIKHPDHFQIDDTGWLSFVRNLISSGDSIYLKITDSIGLFDKKHLSFKFPEGIFTDDYDPQVFPNPFSDFLYIPVYQKNNDQISICLYDAFGRKLAEINNIHVENGYHVLRFDEQYNLSSGVYFLNLTVNGKMTVKKIVKL
;
A
#
# COMPACT_ATOMS: atom_id res chain seq x y z
N MET A 1 -52.10 -50.47 -3.73
CA MET A 1 -51.17 -50.76 -2.61
C MET A 1 -49.71 -50.97 -3.05
N MET A 2 -49.41 -51.45 -4.26
CA MET A 2 -48.03 -51.71 -4.71
C MET A 2 -47.24 -50.46 -5.19
N LYS A 3 -47.92 -49.36 -5.53
CA LYS A 3 -47.27 -48.08 -5.91
C LYS A 3 -46.84 -47.21 -4.72
N PHE A 4 -47.35 -47.47 -3.51
CA PHE A 4 -46.97 -46.72 -2.29
C PHE A 4 -45.72 -47.30 -1.61
N TYR A 5 -45.47 -48.60 -1.76
CA TYR A 5 -44.28 -49.27 -1.21
C TYR A 5 -43.00 -48.93 -2.00
N LEU A 6 -43.10 -48.74 -3.33
CA LEU A 6 -41.96 -48.33 -4.15
C LEU A 6 -41.51 -46.88 -3.90
N LEU A 7 -42.43 -46.00 -3.49
CA LEU A 7 -42.07 -44.62 -3.13
C LEU A 7 -41.33 -44.56 -1.78
N ILE A 8 -41.74 -45.37 -0.80
CA ILE A 8 -41.14 -45.39 0.54
C ILE A 8 -39.77 -46.08 0.53
N VAL A 9 -39.56 -47.12 -0.28
CA VAL A 9 -38.24 -47.78 -0.43
C VAL A 9 -37.26 -46.90 -1.22
N SER A 10 -37.74 -46.10 -2.17
CA SER A 10 -36.89 -45.14 -2.91
C SER A 10 -36.48 -43.94 -2.05
N LEU A 11 -37.38 -43.46 -1.16
CA LEU A 11 -37.06 -42.43 -0.17
C LEU A 11 -36.11 -42.93 0.92
N TYR A 12 -36.16 -44.22 1.31
CA TYR A 12 -35.21 -44.81 2.24
C TYR A 12 -33.83 -45.09 1.61
N PHE A 13 -33.76 -45.43 0.32
CA PHE A 13 -32.47 -45.58 -0.39
C PHE A 13 -31.78 -44.23 -0.66
N LEU A 14 -32.55 -43.16 -0.90
CA LEU A 14 -32.03 -41.79 -0.95
C LEU A 14 -31.57 -41.27 0.43
N PHE A 15 -32.13 -41.79 1.53
CA PHE A 15 -31.69 -41.44 2.89
C PHE A 15 -30.43 -42.19 3.35
N ILE A 16 -30.18 -43.40 2.83
CA ILE A 16 -28.99 -44.20 3.20
C ILE A 16 -27.76 -43.85 2.35
N ILE A 17 -27.93 -43.35 1.12
CA ILE A 17 -26.81 -42.77 0.34
C ILE A 17 -26.36 -41.42 0.92
N GLY A 18 -27.18 -40.78 1.77
CA GLY A 18 -26.81 -39.58 2.53
C GLY A 18 -26.03 -39.82 3.83
N LEU A 19 -25.69 -41.08 4.16
CA LEU A 19 -25.00 -41.42 5.43
C LEU A 19 -23.73 -42.27 5.25
N SER A 20 -23.19 -42.37 4.03
CA SER A 20 -21.89 -43.01 3.80
C SER A 20 -21.01 -42.10 2.93
N GLY A 21 -20.11 -41.37 3.59
CA GLY A 21 -19.01 -40.63 2.97
C GLY A 21 -19.42 -39.32 2.30
N GLN A 22 -19.69 -38.27 3.09
CA GLN A 22 -19.39 -36.93 2.61
C GLN A 22 -17.87 -36.80 2.59
N ASP A 23 -17.25 -37.20 1.48
CA ASP A 23 -15.96 -36.65 1.12
C ASP A 23 -16.17 -35.15 0.92
N ASN A 24 -15.51 -34.36 1.76
CA ASN A 24 -15.36 -32.91 1.59
C ASN A 24 -14.83 -32.64 0.17
N THR A 25 -15.73 -32.32 -0.75
CA THR A 25 -15.35 -31.98 -2.13
C THR A 25 -14.50 -30.73 -2.09
N CYS A 26 -13.23 -30.89 -2.46
CA CYS A 26 -12.32 -29.76 -2.48
C CYS A 26 -12.85 -28.70 -3.43
N ALA A 27 -12.83 -27.42 -3.01
CA ALA A 27 -13.19 -26.33 -3.89
C ALA A 27 -12.12 -26.23 -4.98
N LYS A 28 -12.33 -26.93 -6.09
CA LYS A 28 -11.50 -26.92 -7.29
C LYS A 28 -12.31 -26.22 -8.36
N GLU A 29 -11.92 -25.00 -8.73
CA GLU A 29 -12.04 -24.39 -10.07
C GLU A 29 -12.14 -22.86 -10.02
N PRO A 30 -11.73 -22.18 -11.12
CA PRO A 30 -11.37 -20.78 -11.14
C PRO A 30 -12.60 -19.88 -11.19
N ILE A 31 -12.38 -18.66 -10.72
CA ILE A 31 -13.26 -17.52 -10.90
C ILE A 31 -13.80 -17.50 -12.35
N PRO A 32 -15.12 -17.43 -12.59
CA PRO A 32 -15.64 -16.98 -13.86
C PRO A 32 -15.04 -15.59 -14.13
N GLY A 33 -14.14 -15.53 -15.11
CA GLY A 33 -13.23 -14.42 -15.35
C GLY A 33 -13.92 -13.06 -15.27
N TYR A 34 -13.72 -12.38 -14.15
CA TYR A 34 -13.51 -10.95 -14.21
C TYR A 34 -12.05 -10.80 -14.58
N SER A 35 -11.78 -10.12 -15.71
CA SER A 35 -10.41 -9.77 -16.03
C SER A 35 -9.84 -8.94 -14.88
N ILE A 36 -8.90 -9.51 -14.14
CA ILE A 36 -7.95 -8.73 -13.38
C ILE A 36 -6.97 -8.19 -14.41
N ASN A 37 -7.43 -7.20 -15.18
CA ASN A 37 -6.50 -6.34 -15.87
C ASN A 37 -5.82 -5.52 -14.77
N GLU A 38 -4.51 -5.39 -14.88
CA GLU A 38 -3.55 -5.10 -13.81
C GLU A 38 -4.03 -3.93 -12.94
N VAL A 39 -4.21 -4.09 -11.60
CA VAL A 39 -3.99 -3.16 -10.45
C VAL A 39 -3.17 -3.86 -9.42
N GLY A 40 -1.86 -3.66 -9.43
CA GLY A 40 -1.10 -3.84 -8.21
C GLY A 40 -0.74 -2.49 -7.63
N ARG A 41 -1.02 -2.40 -6.33
CA ARG A 41 -0.19 -1.68 -5.38
C ARG A 41 1.28 -1.93 -5.72
N GLU A 42 2.09 -0.87 -5.81
CA GLU A 42 3.53 -1.02 -5.94
C GLU A 42 4.07 -1.64 -4.65
N ILE A 43 4.64 -2.83 -4.77
CA ILE A 43 5.20 -3.56 -3.63
C ILE A 43 6.68 -3.23 -3.52
N PRO A 44 7.18 -2.83 -2.35
CA PRO A 44 8.60 -2.58 -2.17
C PRO A 44 9.44 -3.80 -2.55
N GLU A 45 10.44 -3.61 -3.39
CA GLU A 45 11.39 -4.68 -3.74
C GLU A 45 12.41 -4.91 -2.62
N ILE A 46 12.76 -6.17 -2.39
CA ILE A 46 13.83 -6.54 -1.45
C ILE A 46 15.12 -6.89 -2.20
N LYS A 47 16.27 -6.43 -1.67
CA LYS A 47 17.58 -6.87 -2.14
C LYS A 47 17.96 -8.19 -1.50
N ILE A 48 18.16 -9.21 -2.34
CA ILE A 48 18.60 -10.54 -1.90
C ILE A 48 20.13 -10.63 -1.91
N ARG A 49 20.70 -11.13 -0.81
CA ARG A 49 22.14 -11.41 -0.72
C ARG A 49 22.46 -12.71 -1.44
N LYS A 50 23.57 -12.73 -2.17
CA LYS A 50 24.14 -13.97 -2.72
C LYS A 50 24.81 -14.77 -1.60
N SER A 51 24.52 -16.06 -1.52
CA SER A 51 25.23 -16.97 -0.62
C SER A 51 26.72 -17.07 -0.96
N LYS A 52 27.53 -17.48 0.03
CA LYS A 52 29.01 -17.60 -0.12
C LYS A 52 29.44 -18.80 -0.97
N GLY A 53 28.53 -19.69 -1.34
CA GLY A 53 28.78 -20.89 -2.15
C GLY A 53 27.72 -21.07 -3.23
N SER A 54 27.83 -22.12 -4.03
CA SER A 54 26.78 -22.49 -4.99
C SER A 54 25.55 -23.01 -4.25
N LEU A 55 24.36 -22.63 -4.72
CA LEU A 55 23.12 -23.25 -4.27
C LEU A 55 23.12 -24.75 -4.57
N PRO A 56 22.50 -25.59 -3.70
CA PRO A 56 22.24 -26.98 -4.04
C PRO A 56 21.27 -27.05 -5.24
N PRO A 57 21.32 -28.10 -6.07
CA PRO A 57 20.41 -28.21 -7.22
C PRO A 57 18.95 -28.48 -6.82
N PHE A 58 18.68 -28.80 -5.55
CA PHE A 58 17.35 -29.09 -5.03
C PHE A 58 17.22 -28.52 -3.62
N HIS A 59 16.10 -27.86 -3.35
CA HIS A 59 15.71 -27.41 -2.01
C HIS A 59 14.19 -27.35 -1.89
N ASP A 60 13.60 -27.84 -0.79
CA ASP A 60 12.15 -27.81 -0.57
C ASP A 60 11.82 -27.54 0.92
N ASN A 61 11.38 -26.31 1.22
CA ASN A 61 10.97 -25.93 2.57
C ASN A 61 9.66 -26.58 3.00
N SER A 62 8.86 -27.15 2.10
CA SER A 62 7.65 -27.88 2.48
C SER A 62 7.94 -29.24 3.15
N LEU A 63 9.20 -29.67 3.15
CA LEU A 63 9.68 -30.85 3.90
C LEU A 63 10.15 -30.48 5.32
N SER A 64 10.21 -29.19 5.66
CA SER A 64 10.59 -28.69 6.98
C SER A 64 9.52 -29.01 8.03
N PRO A 65 9.90 -29.25 9.32
CA PRO A 65 8.93 -29.34 10.41
C PRO A 65 8.10 -28.06 10.62
N PHE A 66 8.51 -26.94 10.05
CA PHE A 66 7.81 -25.66 10.13
C PHE A 66 6.72 -25.50 9.06
N PHE A 67 6.68 -26.37 8.05
CA PHE A 67 5.67 -26.26 7.00
C PHE A 67 4.37 -26.98 7.39
N PRO A 68 3.21 -26.31 7.29
CA PRO A 68 1.92 -26.90 7.64
C PRO A 68 1.57 -28.13 6.79
N PRO A 69 0.83 -29.12 7.34
CA PRO A 69 0.30 -30.22 6.58
C PRO A 69 -0.56 -29.77 5.40
N PHE A 70 -0.43 -30.46 4.25
CA PHE A 70 -1.31 -30.19 3.12
C PHE A 70 -2.77 -30.49 3.45
N ARG A 71 -3.60 -29.47 3.31
CA ARG A 71 -5.04 -29.51 3.54
C ARG A 71 -5.75 -28.93 2.33
N CYS A 72 -6.97 -29.41 2.11
CA CYS A 72 -7.81 -28.87 1.07
C CYS A 72 -8.58 -27.65 1.59
N MET A 73 -8.58 -26.56 0.82
CA MET A 73 -9.44 -25.42 1.08
C MET A 73 -10.93 -25.81 0.93
N GLY A 74 -11.76 -25.39 1.89
CA GLY A 74 -13.21 -25.65 1.83
C GLY A 74 -13.99 -24.69 0.95
N TYR A 75 -13.39 -23.55 0.58
CA TYR A 75 -14.03 -22.41 -0.09
C TYR A 75 -13.06 -21.77 -1.08
N TYR A 76 -13.46 -20.69 -1.76
CA TYR A 76 -12.59 -19.96 -2.71
C TYR A 76 -11.58 -19.05 -1.97
N SER A 77 -10.88 -19.61 -0.98
CA SER A 77 -9.96 -18.92 -0.07
C SER A 77 -8.48 -19.10 -0.42
N CYS A 78 -8.14 -19.47 -1.66
CA CYS A 78 -6.77 -19.82 -2.07
C CYS A 78 -5.70 -18.77 -1.70
N HIS A 79 -6.04 -17.48 -1.77
CA HIS A 79 -5.17 -16.38 -1.34
C HIS A 79 -4.92 -16.39 0.18
N GLY A 80 -5.96 -16.56 1.00
CA GLY A 80 -5.80 -16.71 2.45
C GLY A 80 -5.08 -18.00 2.81
N PHE A 81 -5.35 -19.09 2.09
CA PHE A 81 -4.73 -20.38 2.34
C PHE A 81 -3.22 -20.37 2.03
N SER A 82 -2.85 -19.81 0.87
CA SER A 82 -1.44 -19.69 0.49
C SER A 82 -0.67 -18.68 1.37
N SER A 83 -1.24 -17.51 1.65
CA SER A 83 -0.54 -16.46 2.41
C SER A 83 -0.58 -16.65 3.93
N ILE A 84 -1.71 -17.07 4.51
CA ILE A 84 -1.86 -17.27 5.96
C ILE A 84 -1.55 -18.71 6.35
N TYR A 85 -2.30 -19.67 5.81
CA TYR A 85 -2.19 -21.05 6.26
C TYR A 85 -0.80 -21.59 5.97
N PHE A 86 -0.30 -21.49 4.73
CA PHE A 86 1.06 -21.92 4.40
C PHE A 86 2.13 -20.91 4.80
N ALA A 87 2.20 -19.75 4.14
CA ALA A 87 3.37 -18.88 4.22
C ALA A 87 3.58 -18.26 5.62
N LEU A 88 2.58 -17.58 6.19
CA LEU A 88 2.73 -16.95 7.50
C LEU A 88 2.89 -17.97 8.64
N SER A 89 2.17 -19.09 8.60
CA SER A 89 2.39 -20.16 9.59
C SER A 89 3.81 -20.70 9.49
N TYR A 90 4.36 -20.88 8.28
CA TYR A 90 5.74 -21.31 8.09
C TYR A 90 6.72 -20.33 8.74
N GLU A 91 6.62 -19.04 8.41
CA GLU A 91 7.56 -18.03 8.93
C GLU A 91 7.50 -17.91 10.45
N LEU A 92 6.30 -17.87 11.04
CA LEU A 92 6.15 -17.83 12.49
C LEU A 92 6.68 -19.09 13.18
N ASN A 93 6.44 -20.27 12.61
CA ASN A 93 6.94 -21.53 13.15
C ASN A 93 8.45 -21.63 13.07
N ARG A 94 9.05 -21.17 11.96
CA ARG A 94 10.50 -21.10 11.77
C ARG A 94 11.13 -20.17 12.81
N MET A 95 10.55 -18.98 13.03
CA MET A 95 11.02 -18.03 14.04
C MET A 95 10.88 -18.55 15.48
N ARG A 96 9.79 -19.29 15.78
CA ARG A 96 9.49 -19.82 17.11
C ARG A 96 10.13 -21.18 17.40
N GLY A 97 10.62 -21.88 16.38
CA GLY A 97 11.09 -23.25 16.49
C GLY A 97 9.97 -24.26 16.81
N THR A 98 8.74 -24.01 16.35
CA THR A 98 7.55 -24.81 16.67
C THR A 98 7.10 -25.69 15.49
N PRO A 99 6.68 -26.94 15.71
CA PRO A 99 6.25 -27.82 14.62
C PRO A 99 4.87 -27.43 14.11
N ALA A 100 4.73 -27.32 12.78
CA ALA A 100 3.49 -26.89 12.13
C ALA A 100 2.43 -28.01 11.97
N GLU A 101 2.73 -29.24 12.39
CA GLU A 101 1.76 -30.34 12.38
C GLU A 101 0.60 -30.14 13.38
N LEU A 102 0.83 -29.28 14.39
CA LEU A 102 -0.12 -29.03 15.48
C LEU A 102 -1.04 -27.84 15.15
N PRO A 103 -2.38 -27.98 15.29
CA PRO A 103 -3.33 -26.89 15.03
C PRO A 103 -3.11 -25.63 15.87
N GLU A 104 -2.51 -25.76 17.06
CA GLU A 104 -2.08 -24.64 17.90
C GLU A 104 -0.90 -23.83 17.34
N ASN A 105 -0.24 -24.32 16.29
CA ASN A 105 0.91 -23.69 15.65
C ASN A 105 0.62 -23.29 14.18
N THR A 106 -0.57 -23.59 13.66
CA THR A 106 -0.99 -23.16 12.31
C THR A 106 -2.05 -22.08 12.41
N LEU A 107 -2.08 -21.16 11.45
CA LEU A 107 -3.01 -20.05 11.41
C LEU A 107 -4.23 -20.33 10.55
N SER A 108 -5.37 -19.74 10.92
CA SER A 108 -6.61 -19.86 10.16
C SER A 108 -6.66 -18.94 8.96
N GLU A 109 -6.88 -19.48 7.78
CA GLU A 109 -7.11 -18.69 6.56
C GLU A 109 -8.44 -17.93 6.60
N LEU A 110 -9.43 -18.43 7.35
CA LEU A 110 -10.79 -17.91 7.33
C LEU A 110 -10.94 -16.54 7.98
N PHE A 111 -10.08 -16.19 8.92
CA PHE A 111 -10.26 -14.97 9.73
C PHE A 111 -10.32 -13.71 8.86
N ALA A 112 -9.25 -13.42 8.12
CA ALA A 112 -9.22 -12.28 7.20
C ALA A 112 -10.14 -12.49 5.99
N TYR A 113 -10.19 -13.70 5.43
CA TYR A 113 -11.03 -14.05 4.27
C TYR A 113 -12.51 -13.73 4.50
N ASN A 114 -13.06 -14.03 5.68
CA ASN A 114 -14.47 -13.83 5.99
C ASN A 114 -14.91 -12.35 6.12
N PHE A 115 -13.96 -11.41 6.25
CA PHE A 115 -14.26 -9.99 6.09
C PHE A 115 -14.45 -9.62 4.62
N LEU A 116 -13.69 -10.24 3.73
CA LEU A 116 -13.53 -9.82 2.33
C LEU A 116 -14.45 -10.59 1.36
N ASN A 117 -14.89 -11.79 1.71
CA ASN A 117 -15.67 -12.68 0.85
C ASN A 117 -17.16 -12.32 0.70
N SER A 118 -17.60 -11.19 1.27
CA SER A 118 -19.02 -10.77 1.29
C SER A 118 -20.00 -11.83 1.85
N GLY A 119 -19.51 -12.74 2.71
CA GLY A 119 -20.27 -13.87 3.25
C GLY A 119 -20.64 -14.95 2.22
N SER A 120 -19.86 -15.05 1.14
CA SER A 120 -20.02 -16.03 0.06
C SER A 120 -18.86 -17.02 0.00
N ALA A 121 -19.17 -18.29 -0.25
CA ALA A 121 -18.18 -19.36 -0.39
C ALA A 121 -17.41 -19.31 -1.72
N VAL A 122 -17.90 -18.54 -2.70
CA VAL A 122 -17.40 -18.49 -4.08
C VAL A 122 -16.80 -17.13 -4.46
N ILE A 123 -16.61 -16.23 -3.50
CA ILE A 123 -15.96 -14.93 -3.71
C ILE A 123 -14.56 -15.00 -3.10
N GLY A 124 -13.54 -14.86 -3.94
CA GLY A 124 -12.15 -14.78 -3.51
C GLY A 124 -11.80 -13.44 -2.89
N ALA A 125 -10.63 -13.38 -2.25
CA ALA A 125 -10.06 -12.16 -1.67
C ALA A 125 -8.59 -12.05 -2.09
N ASN A 126 -8.10 -10.85 -2.40
CA ASN A 126 -6.67 -10.67 -2.71
C ASN A 126 -5.83 -10.86 -1.44
N TYR A 127 -4.66 -11.49 -1.53
CA TYR A 127 -3.85 -11.68 -0.33
C TYR A 127 -3.25 -10.38 0.19
N TYR A 128 -3.12 -9.30 -0.59
CA TYR A 128 -2.66 -8.01 -0.05
C TYR A 128 -3.67 -7.42 0.94
N ASP A 129 -4.96 -7.46 0.62
CA ASP A 129 -6.03 -7.02 1.54
C ASP A 129 -6.07 -7.90 2.80
N ILE A 130 -5.90 -9.22 2.60
CA ILE A 130 -5.78 -10.18 3.69
C ILE A 130 -4.59 -9.82 4.60
N LEU A 131 -3.41 -9.60 4.02
CA LEU A 131 -2.19 -9.29 4.75
C LEU A 131 -2.26 -7.93 5.45
N ASP A 132 -3.00 -6.96 4.91
CA ASP A 132 -3.27 -5.70 5.60
C ASP A 132 -4.16 -5.91 6.84
N ILE A 133 -5.19 -6.77 6.75
CA ILE A 133 -5.96 -7.20 7.93
C ILE A 133 -5.04 -7.89 8.94
N VAL A 134 -4.16 -8.79 8.50
CA VAL A 134 -3.21 -9.47 9.39
C VAL A 134 -2.22 -8.50 10.02
N ARG A 135 -1.74 -7.47 9.30
CA ARG A 135 -0.89 -6.42 9.89
C ARG A 135 -1.62 -5.70 11.03
N ALA A 136 -2.90 -5.37 10.84
CA ALA A 136 -3.69 -4.61 11.81
C ALA A 136 -4.20 -5.47 12.99
N ALA A 137 -4.72 -6.67 12.73
CA ALA A 137 -5.41 -7.51 13.72
C ALA A 137 -4.58 -8.72 14.19
N GLY A 138 -3.47 -9.01 13.50
CA GLY A 138 -2.86 -10.33 13.57
C GLY A 138 -3.78 -11.41 12.97
N ASN A 139 -3.50 -12.66 13.27
CA ASN A 139 -4.32 -13.78 12.82
C ASN A 139 -4.49 -14.86 13.90
N PRO A 140 -5.68 -15.42 14.10
CA PRO A 140 -5.88 -16.48 15.08
C PRO A 140 -5.22 -17.79 14.64
N PHE A 141 -4.85 -18.60 15.62
CA PHE A 141 -4.52 -19.99 15.36
C PHE A 141 -5.75 -20.76 14.89
N TRP A 142 -5.50 -21.82 14.12
CA TRP A 142 -6.52 -22.73 13.61
C TRP A 142 -7.38 -23.30 14.75
N LYS A 143 -6.78 -23.61 15.91
CA LYS A 143 -7.53 -24.10 17.08
C LYS A 143 -8.59 -23.08 17.58
N ASP A 144 -8.37 -21.78 17.39
CA ASP A 144 -9.18 -20.72 18.00
C ASP A 144 -10.30 -20.25 17.06
N PHE A 145 -10.07 -20.37 15.74
CA PHE A 145 -11.01 -20.05 14.68
C PHE A 145 -10.73 -20.93 13.45
N SER A 146 -11.56 -21.91 13.13
CA SER A 146 -11.34 -22.74 11.93
C SER A 146 -12.62 -23.39 11.41
N LEU A 147 -12.47 -24.10 10.29
CA LEU A 147 -13.47 -25.01 9.77
C LEU A 147 -13.85 -26.06 10.82
N ASP A 148 -15.00 -25.88 11.48
CA ASP A 148 -15.59 -26.95 12.27
C ASP A 148 -16.25 -27.97 11.34
N SER A 149 -15.54 -29.08 11.09
CA SER A 149 -16.07 -30.22 10.32
C SER A 149 -17.24 -30.95 10.99
N THR A 150 -17.57 -30.62 12.25
CA THR A 150 -18.57 -31.34 13.05
C THR A 150 -19.92 -30.63 13.17
N THR A 151 -20.03 -29.40 12.67
CA THR A 151 -21.28 -28.65 12.69
C THR A 151 -21.62 -28.15 11.29
N ILE A 152 -22.92 -28.16 10.95
CA ILE A 152 -23.49 -27.67 9.67
C ILE A 152 -23.40 -26.13 9.64
N ILE A 153 -22.24 -25.56 9.94
CA ILE A 153 -22.03 -24.13 10.04
C ILE A 153 -21.32 -23.66 8.78
N MET A 154 -21.96 -22.68 8.13
CA MET A 154 -21.45 -21.92 6.98
C MET A 154 -20.26 -21.07 7.43
N ASN A 155 -19.08 -21.70 7.59
CA ASN A 155 -17.90 -21.08 8.17
C ASN A 155 -17.42 -19.85 7.38
N GLU A 156 -17.71 -19.77 6.09
CA GLU A 156 -17.44 -18.60 5.25
C GLU A 156 -18.19 -17.34 5.69
N LYS A 157 -19.20 -17.48 6.55
CA LYS A 157 -20.01 -16.36 7.06
C LYS A 157 -19.61 -15.96 8.48
N LEU A 158 -18.75 -16.70 9.18
CA LEU A 158 -18.48 -16.42 10.58
C LEU A 158 -17.51 -15.25 10.75
N TRP A 159 -17.77 -14.35 11.71
CA TRP A 159 -16.73 -13.51 12.28
C TRP A 159 -16.37 -14.01 13.68
N MET A 160 -15.08 -13.97 14.00
CA MET A 160 -14.59 -14.37 15.31
C MET A 160 -15.14 -13.46 16.40
N THR A 161 -15.47 -14.04 17.56
CA THR A 161 -15.92 -13.33 18.76
C THR A 161 -15.13 -13.79 19.98
N GLY A 162 -14.84 -12.85 20.87
CA GLY A 162 -14.09 -13.03 22.11
C GLY A 162 -12.83 -12.18 22.14
N TYR A 163 -12.75 -11.24 23.10
CA TYR A 163 -11.61 -10.33 23.25
C TYR A 163 -10.26 -11.05 23.31
N ASP A 164 -10.17 -12.09 24.14
CA ASP A 164 -8.93 -12.85 24.35
C ASP A 164 -8.42 -13.50 23.06
N LYS A 165 -9.33 -13.91 22.15
CA LYS A 165 -8.93 -14.49 20.86
C LYS A 165 -8.29 -13.46 19.94
N TYR A 166 -8.83 -12.24 19.90
CA TYR A 166 -8.21 -11.14 19.15
C TYR A 166 -6.88 -10.73 19.79
N LEU A 167 -6.83 -10.69 21.14
CA LEU A 167 -5.59 -10.37 21.86
C LEU A 167 -4.48 -11.37 21.55
N GLU A 168 -4.79 -12.67 21.54
CA GLU A 168 -3.84 -13.72 21.13
C GLU A 168 -3.46 -13.63 19.65
N SER A 169 -4.38 -13.19 18.79
CA SER A 169 -4.14 -13.03 17.35
C SER A 169 -3.05 -12.00 17.06
N PHE A 170 -2.94 -10.92 17.85
CA PHE A 170 -1.89 -9.89 17.67
C PHE A 170 -0.47 -10.45 17.74
N LYS A 171 -0.25 -11.61 18.38
CA LYS A 171 1.06 -12.27 18.41
C LYS A 171 1.48 -12.85 17.06
N ASN A 172 0.54 -12.95 16.11
CA ASN A 172 0.70 -13.52 14.78
C ASN A 172 0.51 -12.43 13.71
N ARG A 173 1.31 -11.36 13.80
CA ARG A 173 1.29 -10.23 12.87
C ARG A 173 2.38 -10.32 11.82
N ILE A 174 2.29 -9.41 10.86
CA ILE A 174 3.35 -9.12 9.91
C ILE A 174 3.76 -7.66 10.10
N SER A 175 5.03 -7.34 9.88
CA SER A 175 5.49 -5.95 9.78
C SER A 175 5.38 -5.44 8.34
N GLY A 176 5.56 -6.33 7.36
CA GLY A 176 5.63 -5.97 5.95
C GLY A 176 5.51 -7.16 5.00
N TYR A 177 5.53 -6.85 3.71
CA TYR A 177 5.73 -7.80 2.63
C TYR A 177 6.53 -7.11 1.52
N TYR A 178 7.33 -7.89 0.78
CA TYR A 178 8.21 -7.39 -0.26
C TYR A 178 8.09 -8.22 -1.53
N ALA A 179 8.47 -7.64 -2.67
CA ALA A 179 8.54 -8.31 -3.96
C ALA A 179 9.97 -8.76 -4.28
N ILE A 180 10.07 -9.94 -4.89
CA ILE A 180 11.25 -10.42 -5.62
C ILE A 180 10.84 -10.52 -7.09
N LYS A 181 11.48 -9.75 -7.97
CA LYS A 181 11.27 -9.88 -9.42
C LYS A 181 11.80 -11.22 -9.92
N VAL A 182 11.01 -11.91 -10.73
CA VAL A 182 11.29 -13.29 -11.19
C VAL A 182 11.25 -13.45 -12.71
N ASN A 183 11.19 -12.34 -13.46
CA ASN A 183 11.15 -12.31 -14.92
C ASN A 183 12.46 -12.54 -15.67
N SER A 184 13.54 -12.78 -14.95
CA SER A 184 14.87 -12.95 -15.54
C SER A 184 15.60 -14.09 -14.84
N GLU A 185 16.67 -14.61 -15.46
CA GLU A 185 17.54 -15.60 -14.83
C GLU A 185 18.09 -15.12 -13.48
N GLU A 186 18.45 -13.84 -13.39
CA GLU A 186 18.87 -13.22 -12.12
C GLU A 186 17.73 -13.20 -11.10
N GLY A 187 16.50 -12.91 -11.54
CA GLY A 187 15.30 -12.96 -10.69
C GLY A 187 14.99 -14.36 -10.17
N ILE A 188 15.09 -15.37 -11.03
CA ILE A 188 14.98 -16.79 -10.66
C ILE A 188 16.03 -17.13 -9.59
N GLU A 189 17.29 -16.75 -9.82
CA GLU A 189 18.38 -16.99 -8.88
C GLU A 189 18.13 -16.28 -7.54
N ASN A 190 17.68 -15.02 -7.56
CA ASN A 190 17.35 -14.27 -6.34
C ASN A 190 16.24 -14.97 -5.52
N LEU A 191 15.20 -15.49 -6.18
CA LEU A 191 14.19 -16.27 -5.48
C LEU A 191 14.74 -17.58 -4.92
N LYS A 192 15.62 -18.29 -5.64
CA LYS A 192 16.27 -19.51 -5.11
C LYS A 192 17.14 -19.22 -3.89
N GLN A 193 17.87 -18.10 -3.87
CA GLN A 193 18.63 -17.65 -2.71
C GLN A 193 17.71 -17.40 -1.51
N TRP A 194 16.58 -16.70 -1.70
CA TRP A 194 15.56 -16.55 -0.66
C TRP A 194 15.02 -17.89 -0.15
N LEU A 195 14.63 -18.79 -1.06
CA LEU A 195 14.12 -20.12 -0.70
C LEU A 195 15.17 -20.96 0.04
N TYR A 196 16.47 -20.75 -0.21
CA TYR A 196 17.52 -21.52 0.43
C TYR A 196 17.93 -20.98 1.80
N HIS A 197 18.05 -19.66 1.95
CA HIS A 197 18.62 -19.06 3.17
C HIS A 197 17.83 -17.88 3.75
N HIS A 198 16.68 -17.47 3.20
CA HIS A 198 15.82 -16.42 3.78
C HIS A 198 16.52 -15.05 3.91
N ASN A 199 17.57 -14.78 3.12
CA ASN A 199 18.41 -13.57 3.27
C ASN A 199 19.12 -13.44 4.64
N GLU A 200 19.12 -14.51 5.43
CA GLU A 200 19.84 -14.69 6.68
C GLU A 200 20.77 -15.91 6.50
N ASP A 201 21.80 -16.08 7.33
CA ASP A 201 22.63 -17.30 7.24
C ASP A 201 21.91 -18.48 7.96
N SER A 202 20.59 -18.63 7.75
CA SER A 202 19.74 -19.61 8.42
C SER A 202 19.85 -21.00 7.76
N PRO A 203 19.77 -22.09 8.55
CA PRO A 203 19.68 -23.45 8.01
C PRO A 203 18.33 -23.76 7.32
N TYR A 204 17.35 -22.87 7.47
CA TYR A 204 16.05 -22.94 6.79
C TYR A 204 15.83 -21.66 5.99
N GLY A 205 15.48 -21.80 4.72
CA GLY A 205 15.18 -20.65 3.89
C GLY A 205 13.73 -20.16 4.05
N GLY A 206 13.28 -19.34 3.11
CA GLY A 206 11.95 -18.74 3.14
C GLY A 206 10.97 -19.40 2.19
N VAL A 207 9.72 -18.92 2.23
CA VAL A 207 8.70 -19.22 1.23
C VAL A 207 8.21 -17.94 0.57
N ALA A 208 7.56 -18.05 -0.59
CA ALA A 208 7.00 -16.90 -1.29
C ALA A 208 5.61 -17.22 -1.84
N ASN A 209 4.77 -16.22 -2.02
CA ASN A 209 3.47 -16.34 -2.68
C ASN A 209 3.52 -15.72 -4.08
N CYS A 210 2.72 -16.23 -5.01
CA CYS A 210 2.50 -15.57 -6.29
C CYS A 210 1.06 -15.78 -6.75
N ILE A 211 0.60 -14.88 -7.63
CA ILE A 211 -0.71 -14.97 -8.27
C ILE A 211 -0.51 -15.42 -9.70
N ILE A 212 -1.21 -16.48 -10.08
CA ILE A 212 -1.16 -17.09 -11.40
C ILE A 212 -2.52 -17.02 -12.08
N GLY A 213 -2.49 -17.10 -13.41
CA GLY A 213 -3.68 -17.11 -14.23
C GLY A 213 -4.39 -18.47 -14.24
N GLY A 214 -5.72 -18.47 -14.07
CA GLY A 214 -6.57 -19.65 -14.20
C GLY A 214 -7.42 -19.62 -15.49
N PRO A 215 -7.95 -20.77 -15.95
CA PRO A 215 -7.74 -22.14 -15.46
C PRO A 215 -6.34 -22.70 -15.78
N ASN A 216 -5.85 -23.60 -14.91
CA ASN A 216 -4.56 -24.27 -15.08
C ASN A 216 -4.71 -25.59 -15.85
N VAL A 217 -3.76 -25.88 -16.73
CA VAL A 217 -3.59 -27.19 -17.37
C VAL A 217 -2.37 -27.86 -16.77
N MET A 218 -2.61 -28.98 -16.10
CA MET A 218 -1.57 -29.82 -15.51
C MET A 218 -1.22 -30.96 -16.46
N ASP A 219 0.04 -31.37 -16.50
CA ASP A 219 0.51 -32.52 -17.28
C ASP A 219 1.56 -33.29 -16.48
N THR A 220 1.99 -34.43 -17.01
CA THR A 220 2.95 -35.34 -16.37
C THR A 220 4.23 -35.42 -17.17
N ILE A 221 5.39 -35.34 -16.52
CA ILE A 221 6.69 -35.50 -17.18
C ILE A 221 6.80 -36.90 -17.79
N GLN A 222 7.09 -37.00 -19.10
CA GLN A 222 7.16 -38.25 -19.87
C GLN A 222 8.58 -38.66 -20.32
N LEU A 223 9.62 -37.95 -19.88
CA LEU A 223 11.01 -38.21 -20.28
C LEU A 223 11.58 -39.42 -19.52
N PRO A 224 12.59 -40.13 -20.06
CA PRO A 224 13.27 -41.24 -19.39
C PRO A 224 14.21 -40.75 -18.26
N THR A 225 13.64 -40.03 -17.29
CA THR A 225 14.30 -39.46 -16.12
C THR A 225 13.72 -40.07 -14.84
N SER A 226 14.41 -39.87 -13.70
CA SER A 226 13.88 -40.23 -12.37
C SER A 226 12.62 -39.43 -11.99
N TYR A 227 12.28 -38.40 -12.76
CA TYR A 227 11.16 -37.49 -12.57
C TYR A 227 9.92 -37.87 -13.40
N ASN A 228 9.99 -38.96 -14.18
CA ASN A 228 8.86 -39.49 -14.93
C ASN A 228 7.66 -39.73 -14.00
N GLY A 229 6.49 -39.21 -14.36
CA GLY A 229 5.30 -39.31 -13.52
C GLY A 229 5.04 -38.10 -12.61
N LEU A 230 5.97 -37.15 -12.48
CA LEU A 230 5.71 -35.93 -11.72
C LEU A 230 4.77 -34.98 -12.46
N ILE A 231 3.84 -34.40 -11.72
CA ILE A 231 2.85 -33.44 -12.21
C ILE A 231 3.45 -32.03 -12.24
N TYR A 232 3.34 -31.36 -13.39
CA TYR A 232 3.84 -30.01 -13.64
C TYR A 232 2.78 -29.12 -14.32
N LEU A 233 2.93 -27.80 -14.18
CA LEU A 233 2.09 -26.84 -14.87
C LEU A 233 2.49 -26.78 -16.35
N LYS A 234 1.57 -27.14 -17.25
CA LYS A 234 1.78 -27.08 -18.71
C LYS A 234 1.36 -25.75 -19.32
N SER A 235 0.29 -25.15 -18.78
CA SER A 235 -0.14 -23.81 -19.16
C SER A 235 -1.08 -23.22 -18.11
N SER A 236 -1.03 -21.91 -17.92
CA SER A 236 -2.00 -21.11 -17.16
C SER A 236 -2.96 -20.38 -18.11
N GLY A 237 -4.12 -19.98 -17.60
CA GLY A 237 -5.05 -19.11 -18.33
C GLY A 237 -4.62 -17.63 -18.26
N PRO A 238 -5.25 -16.74 -19.02
CA PRO A 238 -4.87 -15.33 -19.09
C PRO A 238 -5.43 -14.48 -17.94
N TYR A 239 -6.26 -15.06 -17.06
CA TYR A 239 -6.94 -14.33 -15.99
C TYR A 239 -6.34 -14.68 -14.63
N PHE A 240 -5.60 -13.75 -14.03
CA PHE A 240 -5.09 -13.90 -12.66
C PHE A 240 -6.24 -14.21 -11.71
N SER A 241 -6.20 -15.37 -11.07
CA SER A 241 -7.35 -15.83 -10.27
C SER A 241 -6.99 -16.81 -9.17
N HIS A 242 -5.74 -17.26 -9.11
CA HIS A 242 -5.31 -18.31 -8.19
C HIS A 242 -3.99 -17.91 -7.54
N SER A 243 -3.88 -18.22 -6.25
CA SER A 243 -2.70 -17.90 -5.45
C SER A 243 -2.08 -19.18 -4.90
N VAL A 244 -0.76 -19.28 -5.02
CA VAL A 244 0.00 -20.46 -4.64
C VAL A 244 1.20 -20.08 -3.76
N THR A 245 1.83 -21.09 -3.14
CA THR A 245 3.04 -20.88 -2.33
C THR A 245 4.23 -21.57 -2.98
N ILE A 246 5.26 -20.81 -3.34
CA ILE A 246 6.56 -21.29 -3.77
C ILE A 246 7.33 -21.71 -2.53
N THR A 247 7.69 -22.98 -2.45
CA THR A 247 8.35 -23.58 -1.27
C THR A 247 9.73 -24.11 -1.55
N GLY A 248 10.11 -24.23 -2.83
CA GLY A 248 11.39 -24.81 -3.19
C GLY A 248 11.69 -24.70 -4.67
N TYR A 249 12.76 -25.35 -5.08
CA TYR A 249 13.20 -25.43 -6.46
C TYR A 249 13.94 -26.75 -6.72
N ASP A 250 13.92 -27.19 -7.96
CA ASP A 250 14.67 -28.34 -8.46
C ASP A 250 15.23 -28.02 -9.86
N ASP A 251 16.54 -27.82 -9.94
CA ASP A 251 17.29 -27.51 -11.17
C ASP A 251 17.48 -28.73 -12.07
N SER A 252 17.22 -29.93 -11.55
CA SER A 252 17.51 -31.18 -12.25
C SER A 252 16.31 -31.75 -13.02
N VAL A 253 15.11 -31.19 -12.83
CA VAL A 253 13.93 -31.55 -13.62
C VAL A 253 14.05 -30.98 -15.03
N THR A 254 13.69 -31.77 -16.03
CA THR A 254 13.77 -31.37 -17.44
C THR A 254 12.44 -31.57 -18.16
N PHE A 255 12.20 -30.74 -19.17
CA PHE A 255 10.99 -30.72 -19.98
C PHE A 255 11.36 -30.79 -21.47
N ASP A 256 10.37 -31.07 -22.32
CA ASP A 256 10.50 -31.10 -23.77
C ASP A 256 9.22 -30.45 -24.34
N PHE A 257 9.21 -29.13 -24.39
CA PHE A 257 8.05 -28.33 -24.76
C PHE A 257 7.87 -28.25 -26.27
N ASN A 258 8.95 -28.35 -27.05
CA ASN A 258 8.90 -28.36 -28.51
C ASN A 258 8.74 -29.78 -29.11
N GLY A 259 8.94 -30.83 -28.30
CA GLY A 259 8.75 -32.22 -28.69
C GLY A 259 9.89 -32.78 -29.54
N ASP A 260 11.09 -32.18 -29.48
CA ASP A 260 12.25 -32.62 -30.26
C ASP A 260 13.09 -33.69 -29.54
N GLY A 261 12.78 -33.98 -28.27
CA GLY A 261 13.47 -34.95 -27.43
C GLY A 261 14.75 -34.44 -26.76
N ILE A 262 15.06 -33.14 -26.82
CA ILE A 262 16.27 -32.51 -26.29
C ILE A 262 15.90 -31.29 -25.43
N SER A 263 16.05 -31.42 -24.11
CA SER A 263 15.90 -30.28 -23.19
C SER A 263 17.04 -29.26 -23.36
N THR A 264 16.70 -27.98 -23.47
CA THR A 264 17.67 -26.90 -23.74
C THR A 264 17.41 -25.59 -22.97
N THR A 265 18.45 -24.76 -22.84
CA THR A 265 18.37 -23.33 -22.44
C THR A 265 18.91 -22.40 -23.53
N GLU A 266 19.47 -22.95 -24.60
CA GLU A 266 20.32 -22.22 -25.55
C GLU A 266 19.73 -22.13 -26.97
N ILE A 267 18.55 -22.73 -27.17
CA ILE A 267 17.90 -22.83 -28.48
C ILE A 267 16.58 -22.08 -28.39
N ASP A 268 16.29 -21.26 -29.39
CA ASP A 268 14.95 -20.68 -29.57
C ASP A 268 13.99 -21.81 -29.95
N ILE A 269 13.13 -22.19 -29.01
CA ILE A 269 12.17 -23.28 -29.17
C ILE A 269 10.79 -22.77 -29.55
N ASN A 270 10.59 -21.45 -29.56
CA ASN A 270 9.29 -20.82 -29.77
C ASN A 270 9.20 -20.06 -31.12
N GLY A 271 10.33 -19.81 -31.77
CA GLY A 271 10.46 -19.22 -33.10
C GLY A 271 10.34 -17.70 -33.14
N ASP A 272 10.67 -17.01 -32.04
CA ASP A 272 10.67 -15.54 -31.93
C ASP A 272 12.03 -14.89 -32.25
N ASP A 273 13.02 -15.69 -32.68
CA ASP A 273 14.41 -15.30 -32.95
C ASP A 273 15.18 -14.80 -31.71
N LEU A 274 14.67 -15.02 -30.49
CA LEU A 274 15.26 -14.58 -29.22
C LEU A 274 15.37 -15.71 -28.19
N VAL A 275 16.57 -16.22 -27.93
CA VAL A 275 16.79 -17.15 -26.81
C VAL A 275 16.65 -16.40 -25.47
N ASN A 276 15.61 -16.74 -24.71
CA ASN A 276 15.31 -16.11 -23.42
C ASN A 276 14.74 -17.12 -22.39
N LEU A 277 14.36 -16.65 -21.19
CA LEU A 277 13.83 -17.51 -20.12
C LEU A 277 12.60 -18.33 -20.58
N TYR A 278 11.82 -17.85 -21.56
CA TYR A 278 10.69 -18.58 -22.11
C TYR A 278 11.10 -19.83 -22.90
N ASP A 279 12.34 -19.92 -23.37
CA ASP A 279 12.89 -21.09 -24.06
C ASP A 279 13.48 -22.13 -23.11
N CYS A 280 13.52 -21.82 -21.80
CA CYS A 280 14.12 -22.69 -20.81
C CYS A 280 13.29 -23.97 -20.59
N GLU A 281 13.90 -25.11 -20.83
CA GLU A 281 13.32 -26.44 -20.59
C GLU A 281 13.93 -27.15 -19.37
N LEU A 282 14.73 -26.43 -18.58
CA LEU A 282 15.43 -26.95 -17.41
C LEU A 282 14.94 -26.26 -16.13
N GLY A 283 14.69 -27.09 -15.13
CA GLY A 283 14.39 -26.67 -13.77
C GLY A 283 12.97 -26.12 -13.56
N ALA A 284 12.55 -26.20 -12.31
CA ALA A 284 11.23 -25.76 -11.89
C ALA A 284 11.25 -25.27 -10.44
N PHE A 285 10.30 -24.40 -10.11
CA PHE A 285 9.92 -24.14 -8.73
C PHE A 285 8.97 -25.22 -8.23
N ILE A 286 9.10 -25.54 -6.94
CA ILE A 286 8.20 -26.45 -6.22
C ILE A 286 7.10 -25.59 -5.60
N ILE A 287 5.87 -25.89 -5.97
CA ILE A 287 4.68 -25.16 -5.55
C ILE A 287 3.86 -26.02 -4.61
N SER A 288 3.58 -25.50 -3.42
CA SER A 288 2.59 -26.07 -2.51
C SER A 288 1.19 -25.59 -2.89
N GLU A 289 0.36 -26.53 -3.32
CA GLU A 289 -1.02 -26.28 -3.71
C GLU A 289 -1.99 -26.35 -2.53
N THR A 290 -3.14 -25.74 -2.75
CA THR A 290 -4.18 -25.50 -1.73
C THR A 290 -5.34 -26.51 -1.81
N PHE A 291 -5.16 -27.57 -2.62
CA PHE A 291 -6.14 -28.62 -2.87
C PHE A 291 -5.94 -29.89 -2.03
N GLY A 292 -4.98 -29.87 -1.11
CA GLY A 292 -4.69 -30.98 -0.19
C GLY A 292 -3.71 -32.03 -0.73
N SER A 293 -3.38 -33.00 0.11
CA SER A 293 -2.34 -34.00 -0.15
C SER A 293 -2.66 -35.01 -1.26
N SER A 294 -3.94 -35.17 -1.63
CA SER A 294 -4.32 -36.06 -2.74
C SER A 294 -4.13 -35.42 -4.11
N ASP A 295 -3.82 -34.12 -4.16
CA ASP A 295 -3.57 -33.38 -5.39
C ASP A 295 -2.09 -33.45 -5.79
N GLY A 296 -1.81 -33.48 -7.09
CA GLY A 296 -0.44 -33.39 -7.59
C GLY A 296 0.50 -34.48 -7.05
N ASN A 297 1.69 -34.03 -6.68
CA ASN A 297 2.76 -34.83 -6.11
C ASN A 297 2.73 -34.74 -4.57
N ASN A 298 1.65 -35.24 -3.96
CA ASN A 298 1.39 -35.13 -2.52
C ASN A 298 1.22 -33.68 -2.03
N GLY A 299 0.34 -32.93 -2.70
CA GLY A 299 0.08 -31.50 -2.47
C GLY A 299 1.04 -30.55 -3.19
N ARG A 300 1.99 -31.08 -3.98
CA ARG A 300 3.00 -30.28 -4.68
C ARG A 300 2.86 -30.34 -6.20
N HIS A 301 3.15 -29.25 -6.88
CA HIS A 301 3.33 -29.18 -8.33
C HIS A 301 4.70 -28.60 -8.71
N TYR A 302 5.19 -28.95 -9.89
CA TYR A 302 6.39 -28.34 -10.46
C TYR A 302 6.00 -27.26 -11.46
N TYR A 303 6.47 -26.03 -11.25
CA TYR A 303 6.24 -24.91 -12.17
C TYR A 303 7.56 -24.59 -12.87
N PRO A 304 7.72 -24.97 -14.15
CA PRO A 304 8.93 -24.73 -14.94
C PRO A 304 9.36 -23.26 -14.92
N TYR A 305 10.66 -22.97 -14.90
CA TYR A 305 11.15 -21.58 -14.81
C TYR A 305 10.66 -20.69 -15.97
N ARG A 306 10.44 -21.27 -17.16
CA ARG A 306 9.87 -20.53 -18.29
C ARG A 306 8.54 -19.84 -18.01
N PHE A 307 7.75 -20.33 -17.05
CA PHE A 307 6.47 -19.70 -16.71
C PHE A 307 6.60 -18.29 -16.16
N PHE A 308 7.77 -17.97 -15.62
CA PHE A 308 8.05 -16.71 -14.93
C PHE A 308 8.60 -15.64 -15.90
N SER A 309 8.84 -15.97 -17.17
CA SER A 309 9.34 -15.02 -18.18
C SER A 309 8.33 -13.91 -18.51
N THR A 310 8.78 -12.65 -18.65
CA THR A 310 7.91 -11.51 -19.03
C THR A 310 7.24 -11.69 -20.39
N VAL A 311 7.87 -12.40 -21.33
CA VAL A 311 7.30 -12.64 -22.67
C VAL A 311 6.26 -13.77 -22.67
N ASN A 312 6.10 -14.50 -21.56
CA ASN A 312 5.01 -15.46 -21.43
C ASN A 312 3.66 -14.69 -21.36
N PRO A 313 2.72 -14.93 -22.28
CA PRO A 313 1.42 -14.24 -22.27
C PRO A 313 0.56 -14.60 -21.04
N ASN A 314 0.88 -15.70 -20.35
CA ASN A 314 0.23 -16.14 -19.12
C ASN A 314 1.24 -16.14 -17.94
N ARG A 315 2.14 -15.15 -17.92
CA ARG A 315 3.15 -14.92 -16.86
C ARG A 315 2.51 -14.75 -15.48
N LEU A 316 3.35 -14.56 -14.46
CA LEU A 316 2.88 -14.20 -13.12
C LEU A 316 2.29 -12.81 -13.08
N TRP A 317 1.41 -12.59 -12.12
CA TRP A 317 0.97 -11.23 -11.83
C TRP A 317 2.18 -10.37 -11.41
N HIS A 318 2.38 -9.25 -12.11
CA HIS A 318 3.46 -8.28 -11.91
C HIS A 318 4.90 -8.80 -12.07
N ASP A 319 5.08 -10.05 -12.55
CA ASP A 319 6.38 -10.71 -12.62
C ASP A 319 7.08 -10.83 -11.25
N GLU A 320 6.31 -11.00 -10.17
CA GLU A 320 6.81 -11.00 -8.79
C GLU A 320 6.47 -12.27 -8.03
N ALA A 321 7.37 -12.64 -7.12
CA ALA A 321 7.07 -13.49 -5.98
C ALA A 321 7.12 -12.63 -4.70
N ASN A 322 6.07 -12.70 -3.89
CA ASN A 322 5.90 -11.85 -2.71
C ASN A 322 6.24 -12.62 -1.44
N ILE A 323 7.09 -12.02 -0.59
CA ILE A 323 7.52 -12.58 0.68
C ILE A 323 6.85 -11.84 1.84
N ILE A 324 6.60 -12.54 2.93
CA ILE A 324 5.95 -12.00 4.13
C ILE A 324 7.00 -11.84 5.23
N VAL A 325 7.02 -10.69 5.89
CA VAL A 325 7.87 -10.46 7.08
C VAL A 325 7.02 -10.62 8.32
N ALA A 326 7.10 -11.81 8.92
CA ALA A 326 6.42 -12.11 10.18
C ALA A 326 7.01 -11.28 11.33
N ASP A 327 6.15 -10.87 12.25
CA ASP A 327 6.53 -10.08 13.42
C ASP A 327 6.07 -10.76 14.71
N THR A 328 7.03 -11.31 15.46
CA THR A 328 6.78 -11.94 16.75
C THR A 328 6.89 -10.99 17.94
N ASN A 329 7.32 -9.74 17.71
CA ASN A 329 7.62 -8.77 18.76
C ASN A 329 6.55 -7.66 18.85
N ALA A 330 5.77 -7.44 17.79
CA ALA A 330 4.68 -6.46 17.79
C ALA A 330 3.47 -6.96 18.61
N PHE A 331 3.39 -6.51 19.86
CA PHE A 331 2.19 -6.63 20.68
C PHE A 331 1.66 -5.23 21.05
N PRO A 332 0.34 -4.99 21.01
CA PRO A 332 -0.23 -3.71 21.37
C PRO A 332 0.14 -3.26 22.79
N LEU A 333 0.54 -1.99 22.94
CA LEU A 333 0.70 -1.37 24.26
C LEU A 333 -0.66 -1.11 24.91
N VAL A 334 -1.65 -0.77 24.08
CA VAL A 334 -3.01 -0.44 24.52
C VAL A 334 -4.00 -1.02 23.52
N THR A 335 -5.08 -1.63 24.02
CA THR A 335 -6.15 -2.14 23.15
C THR A 335 -7.51 -1.63 23.59
N ALA A 336 -8.41 -1.43 22.64
CA ALA A 336 -9.83 -1.36 22.90
C ALA A 336 -10.40 -2.77 23.04
N ARG A 337 -11.24 -3.04 24.04
CA ARG A 337 -12.21 -4.14 23.97
C ARG A 337 -13.56 -3.55 23.67
N ILE A 338 -14.21 -4.11 22.65
CA ILE A 338 -15.47 -3.59 22.12
C ILE A 338 -16.45 -4.75 22.06
N LYS A 339 -17.68 -4.48 22.52
CA LYS A 339 -18.82 -5.36 22.32
C LYS A 339 -19.84 -4.65 21.45
N LEU A 340 -20.13 -5.22 20.29
CA LEU A 340 -20.96 -4.61 19.26
C LEU A 340 -22.06 -5.56 18.84
N ASN A 341 -23.28 -5.04 18.75
CA ASN A 341 -24.44 -5.74 18.23
C ASN A 341 -24.90 -5.10 16.92
N HIS A 342 -25.18 -5.91 15.91
CA HIS A 342 -25.84 -5.47 14.69
C HIS A 342 -26.59 -6.62 14.01
N THR A 343 -27.71 -6.30 13.37
CA THR A 343 -28.44 -7.26 12.52
C THR A 343 -27.79 -7.45 11.14
N CYS A 344 -26.95 -6.50 10.71
CA CYS A 344 -26.35 -6.46 9.38
C CYS A 344 -24.92 -5.87 9.34
N ARG A 345 -23.89 -6.71 9.34
CA ARG A 345 -22.50 -6.29 9.55
C ARG A 345 -21.86 -5.48 8.41
N ASN A 346 -22.37 -5.59 7.18
CA ASN A 346 -21.86 -4.75 6.07
C ASN A 346 -22.43 -3.33 6.08
N LYS A 347 -23.25 -2.98 7.08
CA LYS A 347 -23.79 -1.63 7.29
C LYS A 347 -22.98 -0.81 8.28
N ILE A 348 -21.94 -1.40 8.86
CA ILE A 348 -21.14 -0.75 9.90
C ILE A 348 -19.67 -0.61 9.47
N LYS A 349 -19.07 0.50 9.90
CA LYS A 349 -17.63 0.70 9.95
C LYS A 349 -17.21 1.02 11.38
N VAL A 350 -16.17 0.37 11.87
CA VAL A 350 -15.62 0.61 13.22
C VAL A 350 -14.26 1.27 13.10
N PHE A 351 -14.07 2.37 13.82
CA PHE A 351 -12.79 3.07 13.92
C PHE A 351 -12.61 3.62 15.34
N THR A 352 -11.40 4.05 15.66
CA THR A 352 -11.05 4.55 16.99
C THR A 352 -10.46 5.94 16.88
N GLY A 353 -10.36 6.66 17.98
CA GLY A 353 -9.68 7.94 17.97
C GLY A 353 -9.27 8.41 19.35
N VAL A 354 -8.52 9.51 19.37
CA VAL A 354 -8.02 10.14 20.59
C VAL A 354 -8.14 11.65 20.50
N SER A 355 -8.32 12.30 21.65
CA SER A 355 -8.21 13.76 21.78
C SER A 355 -7.42 14.11 23.04
N LYS A 356 -6.55 15.12 22.93
CA LYS A 356 -5.89 15.74 24.09
C LYS A 356 -6.88 16.53 24.94
N ASP A 357 -7.94 17.06 24.32
CA ASP A 357 -9.02 17.71 25.04
C ASP A 357 -9.93 16.65 25.67
N THR A 358 -9.73 16.46 26.98
CA THR A 358 -10.54 15.53 27.77
C THR A 358 -12.01 15.94 27.89
N ALA A 359 -12.43 17.12 27.42
CA ALA A 359 -13.83 17.53 27.31
C ALA A 359 -14.45 17.22 25.93
N SER A 360 -13.65 16.94 24.90
CA SER A 360 -14.13 16.76 23.53
C SER A 360 -15.13 15.62 23.38
N ILE A 361 -16.20 15.83 22.62
CA ILE A 361 -17.23 14.81 22.36
C ILE A 361 -16.95 14.00 21.08
N SER A 362 -15.89 14.33 20.36
CA SER A 362 -15.42 13.65 19.15
C SER A 362 -13.90 13.51 19.15
N PRO A 363 -13.32 12.51 18.47
CA PRO A 363 -11.88 12.39 18.37
C PRO A 363 -11.27 13.57 17.59
N GLU A 364 -10.04 13.94 17.95
CA GLU A 364 -9.21 14.91 17.21
C GLU A 364 -8.37 14.20 16.15
N ASN A 365 -7.87 13.00 16.51
CA ASN A 365 -7.15 12.11 15.61
C ASN A 365 -7.87 10.76 15.58
N ILE A 366 -8.07 10.21 14.39
CA ILE A 366 -8.72 8.92 14.20
C ILE A 366 -7.73 7.89 13.66
N TYR A 367 -8.03 6.63 13.93
CA TYR A 367 -7.35 5.48 13.36
C TYR A 367 -8.39 4.48 12.88
N GLU A 368 -8.31 4.14 11.60
CA GLU A 368 -9.21 3.24 10.92
C GLU A 368 -8.53 1.89 10.66
N TYR A 369 -9.33 0.85 10.55
CA TYR A 369 -8.84 -0.52 10.40
C TYR A 369 -9.27 -1.09 9.03
N PRO A 370 -8.45 -1.97 8.44
CA PRO A 370 -8.79 -2.63 7.16
C PRO A 370 -9.91 -3.69 7.30
N HIS A 371 -10.24 -4.06 8.53
CA HIS A 371 -11.37 -4.93 8.89
C HIS A 371 -12.43 -4.12 9.63
N PHE A 372 -13.68 -4.60 9.64
CA PHE A 372 -14.86 -3.85 10.08
C PHE A 372 -15.10 -2.58 9.25
N TYR A 373 -15.04 -2.70 7.92
CA TYR A 373 -15.21 -1.59 6.99
C TYR A 373 -16.33 -1.89 5.98
N PHE A 374 -17.61 -1.88 6.42
CA PHE A 374 -18.76 -2.21 5.56
C PHE A 374 -18.64 -3.56 4.82
N GLN A 375 -18.09 -4.54 5.52
CA GLN A 375 -17.55 -5.79 4.96
C GLN A 375 -18.39 -7.02 5.35
N GLY A 376 -18.07 -8.18 4.78
CA GLY A 376 -18.64 -9.48 5.18
C GLY A 376 -20.08 -9.75 4.74
N GLY A 377 -20.71 -8.90 3.95
CA GLY A 377 -22.06 -9.10 3.43
C GLY A 377 -23.20 -8.86 4.42
N ASN A 378 -24.44 -8.95 3.93
CA ASN A 378 -25.66 -8.67 4.69
C ASN A 378 -26.03 -9.84 5.62
N PHE A 379 -25.33 -9.94 6.74
CA PHE A 379 -25.56 -10.93 7.78
C PHE A 379 -25.43 -10.32 9.17
N PRO A 380 -26.03 -10.90 10.22
CA PRO A 380 -25.71 -10.57 11.60
C PRO A 380 -24.21 -10.72 11.88
N MET A 381 -23.72 -10.13 12.97
CA MET A 381 -22.28 -10.04 13.25
C MET A 381 -21.53 -11.39 13.18
N GLN A 382 -22.12 -12.50 13.65
CA GLN A 382 -21.54 -13.84 13.56
C GLN A 382 -22.03 -14.67 12.35
N GLY A 383 -22.72 -14.08 11.37
CA GLY A 383 -23.15 -14.76 10.14
C GLY A 383 -24.42 -15.62 10.25
N LEU A 384 -24.96 -15.81 11.46
CA LEU A 384 -26.10 -16.69 11.74
C LEU A 384 -27.34 -15.89 12.16
N SER A 385 -28.53 -16.43 11.91
CA SER A 385 -29.81 -15.74 12.14
C SER A 385 -30.30 -15.71 13.58
N ALA A 386 -29.69 -16.49 14.49
CA ALA A 386 -30.08 -16.50 15.90
C ALA A 386 -29.74 -15.15 16.58
N ASP A 387 -30.58 -14.68 17.51
CA ASP A 387 -30.36 -13.40 18.19
C ASP A 387 -29.00 -13.33 18.92
N SER A 388 -28.55 -14.44 19.48
CA SER A 388 -27.22 -14.54 20.12
C SER A 388 -26.05 -14.31 19.15
N SER A 389 -26.29 -14.46 17.85
CA SER A 389 -25.30 -14.31 16.78
C SER A 389 -25.21 -12.86 16.24
N LYS A 390 -26.06 -11.95 16.73
CA LYS A 390 -26.02 -10.52 16.38
C LYS A 390 -24.93 -9.76 17.11
N THR A 391 -24.31 -10.35 18.14
CA THR A 391 -23.29 -9.67 18.96
C THR A 391 -21.93 -10.31 18.77
N ILE A 392 -20.88 -9.50 18.64
CA ILE A 392 -19.49 -9.95 18.79
C ILE A 392 -18.76 -9.12 19.84
N GLU A 393 -17.70 -9.71 20.37
CA GLU A 393 -16.69 -9.04 21.17
C GLU A 393 -15.35 -9.16 20.46
N PHE A 394 -14.57 -8.08 20.40
CA PHE A 394 -13.29 -8.05 19.70
C PHE A 394 -12.33 -7.04 20.31
N ALA A 395 -11.05 -7.14 19.92
CA ALA A 395 -10.00 -6.20 20.32
C ALA A 395 -9.55 -5.37 19.12
N LEU A 396 -9.26 -4.08 19.34
CA LEU A 396 -8.58 -3.21 18.38
C LEU A 396 -7.33 -2.61 19.02
N ASP A 397 -6.26 -2.46 18.24
CA ASP A 397 -4.99 -1.90 18.69
C ASP A 397 -5.02 -0.37 18.71
N LEU A 398 -4.93 0.22 19.90
CA LEU A 398 -4.92 1.67 20.11
C LEU A 398 -3.50 2.25 20.15
N THR A 399 -2.46 1.43 20.05
CA THR A 399 -1.05 1.86 20.09
C THR A 399 -0.75 2.97 19.07
N PRO A 400 -1.21 2.91 17.80
CA PRO A 400 -0.96 3.98 16.84
C PRO A 400 -1.47 5.36 17.27
N LEU A 401 -2.53 5.40 18.09
CA LEU A 401 -3.10 6.66 18.58
C LEU A 401 -2.22 7.34 19.64
N LEU A 402 -1.30 6.62 20.28
CA LEU A 402 -0.42 7.17 21.31
C LEU A 402 0.55 8.22 20.73
N SER A 403 0.90 8.14 19.44
CA SER A 403 1.74 9.13 18.76
C SER A 403 1.16 10.55 18.80
N TYR A 404 -0.17 10.66 18.90
CA TYR A 404 -0.90 11.94 18.89
C TYR A 404 -1.09 12.56 20.28
N ILE A 405 -0.65 11.90 21.35
CA ILE A 405 -0.73 12.39 22.73
C ILE A 405 0.66 12.43 23.37
N ASN A 406 0.78 13.15 24.48
CA ASN A 406 2.02 13.13 25.25
C ASN A 406 1.96 12.00 26.29
N SER A 407 3.10 11.35 26.53
CA SER A 407 3.20 10.30 27.54
C SER A 407 2.86 10.85 28.93
N GLY A 408 2.00 10.14 29.65
CA GLY A 408 1.60 10.50 31.00
C GLY A 408 0.61 11.67 31.08
N GLU A 409 0.04 12.15 29.98
CA GLU A 409 -1.08 13.10 30.02
C GLU A 409 -2.42 12.37 29.98
N LEU A 410 -3.47 13.01 30.53
CA LEU A 410 -4.85 12.54 30.36
C LEU A 410 -5.29 12.78 28.92
N ALA A 411 -5.81 11.74 28.29
CA ALA A 411 -6.41 11.81 26.97
C ALA A 411 -7.77 11.12 26.96
N ARG A 412 -8.64 11.53 26.04
CA ARG A 412 -9.92 10.86 25.80
C ARG A 412 -9.79 9.94 24.60
N PHE A 413 -9.98 8.65 24.80
CA PHE A 413 -10.03 7.64 23.75
C PHE A 413 -11.47 7.35 23.36
N PHE A 414 -11.69 7.06 22.08
CA PHE A 414 -13.01 6.83 21.49
C PHE A 414 -13.03 5.52 20.71
N VAL A 415 -14.18 4.84 20.77
CA VAL A 415 -14.61 3.94 19.70
C VAL A 415 -15.78 4.59 18.98
N CYS A 416 -15.75 4.53 17.66
CA CYS A 416 -16.75 5.11 16.78
C CYS A 416 -17.28 4.04 15.83
N VAL A 417 -18.60 3.98 15.70
CA VAL A 417 -19.29 3.12 14.74
C VAL A 417 -20.04 4.03 13.77
N LYS A 418 -19.64 4.01 12.50
CA LYS A 418 -20.39 4.64 11.40
C LYS A 418 -21.37 3.61 10.87
N GLU A 419 -22.65 3.94 10.90
CA GLU A 419 -23.71 3.17 10.26
C GLU A 419 -24.04 3.78 8.89
N ASN A 420 -24.34 2.91 7.93
CA ASN A 420 -24.78 3.28 6.59
C ASN A 420 -25.91 2.35 6.15
N ASP A 421 -27.13 2.67 6.55
CA ASP A 421 -28.34 1.94 6.21
C ASP A 421 -29.46 2.89 5.75
N PHE A 422 -29.30 3.45 4.57
CA PHE A 422 -30.30 4.34 3.95
C PHE A 422 -31.76 3.85 4.00
N ALA A 423 -31.97 2.53 3.99
CA ALA A 423 -33.31 1.94 4.04
C ALA A 423 -33.89 1.85 5.47
N ASP A 424 -33.08 2.10 6.49
CA ASP A 424 -33.42 2.02 7.92
C ASP A 424 -34.05 0.67 8.28
N THR A 425 -33.38 -0.41 7.89
CA THR A 425 -33.88 -1.80 8.01
C THR A 425 -33.10 -2.63 9.01
N SER A 426 -31.99 -2.11 9.49
CA SER A 426 -31.06 -2.76 10.40
C SER A 426 -31.09 -2.06 11.75
N GLU A 427 -30.69 -2.79 12.79
CA GLU A 427 -30.66 -2.29 14.15
C GLU A 427 -29.33 -2.71 14.78
N GLY A 428 -28.81 -1.89 15.69
CA GLY A 428 -27.62 -2.25 16.43
C GLY A 428 -27.35 -1.39 17.65
N TYR A 429 -26.42 -1.89 18.46
CA TYR A 429 -26.02 -1.26 19.71
C TYR A 429 -24.51 -1.34 19.90
N LEU A 430 -23.90 -0.21 20.23
CA LEU A 430 -22.56 -0.18 20.80
C LEU A 430 -22.69 -0.53 22.30
N VAL A 431 -22.45 -1.80 22.61
CA VAL A 431 -22.79 -2.39 23.92
C VAL A 431 -21.78 -1.99 24.98
N GLU A 432 -20.49 -2.10 24.68
CA GLU A 432 -19.42 -1.89 25.67
C GLU A 432 -18.14 -1.40 25.01
N PHE A 433 -17.39 -0.56 25.73
CA PHE A 433 -16.07 -0.07 25.36
C PHE A 433 -15.19 0.06 26.61
N GLU A 434 -14.01 -0.54 26.56
CA GLU A 434 -12.94 -0.33 27.53
C GLU A 434 -11.59 -0.16 26.83
N VAL A 435 -10.68 0.51 27.53
CA VAL A 435 -9.28 0.67 27.14
C VAL A 435 -8.42 -0.12 28.12
N ASN A 436 -7.69 -1.10 27.60
CA ASN A 436 -6.82 -1.99 28.37
C ASN A 436 -5.37 -1.57 28.14
N ASN A 437 -4.71 -1.13 29.22
CA ASN A 437 -3.32 -0.72 29.23
C ASN A 437 -2.43 -1.93 29.56
N HIS A 438 -1.78 -2.50 28.54
CA HIS A 438 -0.93 -3.69 28.70
C HIS A 438 0.42 -3.39 29.36
N ILE A 439 0.77 -2.11 29.54
CA ILE A 439 1.98 -1.68 30.24
C ILE A 439 1.82 -1.82 31.76
N THR A 440 0.65 -1.43 32.28
CA THR A 440 0.35 -1.44 33.73
C THR A 440 -0.60 -2.56 34.15
N GLY A 441 -1.34 -3.15 33.20
CA GLY A 441 -2.45 -4.06 33.46
C GLY A 441 -3.76 -3.37 33.86
N GLU A 442 -3.83 -2.04 33.77
CA GLU A 442 -5.03 -1.27 34.11
C GLU A 442 -6.10 -1.37 33.01
N VAL A 443 -7.36 -1.35 33.44
CA VAL A 443 -8.54 -1.38 32.58
C VAL A 443 -9.40 -0.15 32.87
N HIS A 444 -9.74 0.60 31.82
CA HIS A 444 -10.56 1.80 31.91
C HIS A 444 -11.87 1.60 31.15
N LEU A 445 -12.97 1.51 31.89
CA LEU A 445 -14.32 1.34 31.34
C LEU A 445 -14.92 2.67 30.92
N SER A 446 -15.58 2.69 29.76
CA SER A 446 -16.43 3.82 29.37
C SER A 446 -17.55 4.02 30.41
N PRO A 447 -17.82 5.26 30.85
CA PRO A 447 -18.92 5.55 31.77
C PRO A 447 -20.30 5.38 31.12
N GLN A 448 -20.35 5.37 29.79
CA GLN A 448 -21.54 5.06 28.99
C GLN A 448 -21.42 3.66 28.41
N ASN A 449 -22.53 2.96 28.29
CA ASN A 449 -22.64 1.65 27.66
C ASN A 449 -24.03 1.50 27.03
N HIS A 450 -24.18 0.48 26.18
CA HIS A 450 -25.44 0.11 25.54
C HIS A 450 -26.13 1.28 24.81
N LEU A 451 -25.39 1.97 23.94
CA LEU A 451 -25.94 3.01 23.09
C LEU A 451 -26.50 2.41 21.80
N GLU A 452 -27.73 2.79 21.47
CA GLU A 452 -28.33 2.51 20.15
C GLU A 452 -27.53 3.22 19.05
N LEU A 453 -27.27 2.50 17.97
CA LEU A 453 -26.62 3.09 16.80
C LEU A 453 -27.59 4.01 16.08
N LYS A 454 -27.09 5.18 15.70
CA LYS A 454 -27.84 6.16 14.94
C LYS A 454 -27.73 5.86 13.45
N ASN A 455 -28.89 5.61 12.82
CA ASN A 455 -28.98 5.37 11.39
C ASN A 455 -28.27 6.47 10.57
N ASP A 456 -27.52 6.04 9.55
CA ASP A 456 -26.72 6.87 8.65
C ASP A 456 -25.83 7.91 9.36
N SER A 457 -25.33 7.58 10.55
CA SER A 457 -24.57 8.48 11.39
C SER A 457 -23.44 7.77 12.16
N ILE A 458 -22.71 8.55 12.95
CA ILE A 458 -21.65 8.04 13.82
C ILE A 458 -22.18 7.99 15.26
N THR A 459 -22.02 6.83 15.87
CA THR A 459 -22.26 6.61 17.31
C THR A 459 -20.94 6.31 17.99
N SER A 460 -20.69 6.92 19.15
CA SER A 460 -19.40 6.78 19.85
C SER A 460 -19.54 6.58 21.36
N LEU A 461 -18.63 5.78 21.90
CA LEU A 461 -18.33 5.70 23.33
C LEU A 461 -16.92 6.23 23.57
N SER A 462 -16.64 6.71 24.78
CA SER A 462 -15.33 7.25 25.11
C SER A 462 -14.92 6.98 26.55
N VAL A 463 -13.62 6.98 26.81
CA VAL A 463 -13.05 6.89 28.15
C VAL A 463 -11.88 7.85 28.27
N VAL A 464 -11.74 8.49 29.43
CA VAL A 464 -10.58 9.32 29.76
C VAL A 464 -9.62 8.49 30.59
N CYS A 465 -8.39 8.35 30.12
CA CYS A 465 -7.33 7.64 30.85
C CYS A 465 -5.97 8.31 30.61
N GLN A 466 -5.01 7.95 31.46
CA GLN A 466 -3.63 8.42 31.41
C GLN A 466 -2.75 7.22 31.09
N ILE A 467 -2.00 7.28 29.98
CA ILE A 467 -1.13 6.19 29.56
C ILE A 467 0.32 6.69 29.60
N ASN A 468 1.17 6.00 30.35
CA ASN A 468 2.61 6.24 30.35
C ASN A 468 3.27 5.29 29.35
N PHE A 469 3.85 5.83 28.29
CA PHE A 469 4.49 5.07 27.21
C PHE A 469 5.81 5.73 26.77
N ASN A 470 6.60 5.04 25.97
CA ASN A 470 7.85 5.56 25.43
C ASN A 470 7.75 5.60 23.90
N LYS A 471 7.56 6.79 23.32
CA LYS A 471 7.55 6.98 21.86
C LYS A 471 8.89 7.60 21.41
N PRO A 472 9.31 7.42 20.15
CA PRO A 472 10.44 8.16 19.64
C PRO A 472 10.10 9.65 19.61
N GLU A 473 11.09 10.51 19.89
CA GLU A 473 10.97 11.96 19.81
C GLU A 473 12.22 12.54 19.15
N ILE A 474 12.06 13.35 18.11
CA ILE A 474 13.16 14.07 17.48
C ILE A 474 13.55 15.21 18.42
N THR A 475 14.78 15.24 18.94
CA THR A 475 15.20 16.24 19.93
C THR A 475 15.68 17.52 19.28
N ASP A 476 16.27 17.43 18.08
CA ASP A 476 16.70 18.61 17.32
C ASP A 476 15.52 19.50 16.92
N SER A 477 15.72 20.82 16.92
CA SER A 477 14.76 21.81 16.39
C SER A 477 15.43 22.81 15.45
N VAL A 478 16.72 23.05 15.68
CA VAL A 478 17.59 23.88 14.85
C VAL A 478 18.90 23.12 14.63
N ILE A 479 19.23 22.84 13.38
CA ILE A 479 20.52 22.24 13.01
C ILE A 479 21.47 23.37 12.63
N THR A 480 22.61 23.44 13.32
CA THR A 480 23.68 24.39 12.99
C THR A 480 24.69 23.72 12.06
N LEU A 481 24.83 24.24 10.85
CA LEU A 481 25.66 23.66 9.79
C LEU A 481 27.04 24.32 9.73
N GLU A 482 28.07 23.58 10.12
CA GLU A 482 29.47 24.00 9.96
C GLU A 482 29.91 24.01 8.48
N PRO A 483 30.93 24.79 8.07
CA PRO A 483 31.29 24.97 6.66
C PRO A 483 31.69 23.70 5.88
N ASP A 484 32.13 22.63 6.57
CA ASP A 484 32.74 21.45 5.95
C ASP A 484 31.99 20.13 6.19
N ILE A 485 30.72 20.18 6.61
CA ILE A 485 29.92 18.96 6.83
C ILE A 485 29.09 18.59 5.61
N SER A 486 29.08 17.31 5.24
CA SER A 486 28.24 16.73 4.18
C SER A 486 27.02 15.99 4.71
N GLY A 487 26.86 15.97 6.04
CA GLY A 487 25.72 15.35 6.71
C GLY A 487 25.69 15.66 8.20
N TYR A 488 24.56 15.33 8.83
CA TYR A 488 24.29 15.58 10.24
C TYR A 488 23.55 14.37 10.84
N PRO A 489 24.02 13.79 11.97
CA PRO A 489 23.28 12.75 12.67
C PRO A 489 22.13 13.39 13.46
N VAL A 490 20.89 13.22 12.99
CA VAL A 490 19.73 13.76 13.69
C VAL A 490 19.53 13.00 15.01
N SER A 491 19.38 13.75 16.09
CA SER A 491 19.21 13.22 17.44
C SER A 491 17.74 12.94 17.72
N SER A 492 17.49 11.77 18.32
CA SER A 492 16.20 11.38 18.86
C SER A 492 16.38 10.72 20.23
N ASP A 493 15.32 10.73 21.03
CA ASP A 493 15.22 10.00 22.30
C ASP A 493 13.98 9.10 22.29
N GLY A 494 13.94 8.13 23.20
CA GLY A 494 12.80 7.25 23.39
C GLY A 494 12.52 6.28 22.22
N GLY A 495 11.35 5.63 22.29
CA GLY A 495 10.87 4.65 21.31
C GLY A 495 11.51 3.27 21.39
N THR A 496 11.01 2.36 20.55
CA THR A 496 11.45 0.96 20.45
C THR A 496 12.45 0.78 19.28
N PRO A 497 13.64 0.18 19.49
CA PRO A 497 14.65 0.06 18.44
C PRO A 497 14.14 -0.62 17.16
N GLY A 498 14.59 -0.11 16.02
CA GLY A 498 14.06 -0.46 14.69
C GLY A 498 13.45 0.77 14.02
N PHE A 499 14.15 1.90 14.13
CA PHE A 499 13.67 3.19 13.66
C PHE A 499 13.70 3.27 12.14
N HIS A 500 12.65 3.87 11.59
CA HIS A 500 12.57 4.28 10.20
C HIS A 500 12.49 5.80 10.14
N TRP A 501 13.41 6.40 9.39
CA TRP A 501 13.49 7.84 9.21
C TRP A 501 13.01 8.23 7.82
N GLN A 502 12.18 9.26 7.74
CA GLN A 502 11.56 9.68 6.49
C GLN A 502 11.53 11.21 6.39
N LEU A 503 12.00 11.73 5.26
CA LEU A 503 11.73 13.11 4.84
C LEU A 503 10.28 13.20 4.35
N ILE A 504 9.53 14.16 4.86
CA ILE A 504 8.11 14.29 4.55
C ILE A 504 7.92 15.25 3.38
N ASN A 505 7.29 14.72 2.33
CA ASN A 505 6.65 15.47 1.26
C ASN A 505 5.15 15.44 1.56
N GLU A 506 4.53 16.57 1.85
CA GLU A 506 3.11 16.58 2.20
C GLU A 506 2.30 17.63 1.48
N TYR A 507 1.01 17.34 1.35
CA TYR A 507 0.03 18.32 0.96
C TYR A 507 -0.74 18.79 2.19
N THR A 508 -0.82 20.10 2.35
CA THR A 508 -1.82 20.71 3.25
C THR A 508 -2.91 21.31 2.39
N TYR A 509 -4.16 21.32 2.87
CA TYR A 509 -5.25 21.95 2.13
C TYR A 509 -5.97 23.01 2.94
N SER A 510 -6.57 23.95 2.21
CA SER A 510 -7.46 24.97 2.76
C SER A 510 -8.61 25.21 1.80
N GLN A 511 -9.78 25.56 2.34
CA GLN A 511 -10.88 26.03 1.50
C GLN A 511 -10.45 27.27 0.71
N SER A 512 -10.86 27.36 -0.55
CA SER A 512 -10.55 28.44 -1.47
C SER A 512 -11.83 29.09 -2.00
N SER A 513 -11.68 30.16 -2.78
CA SER A 513 -12.78 30.85 -3.46
C SER A 513 -12.72 30.68 -4.99
N LEU A 514 -12.10 29.59 -5.45
CA LEU A 514 -12.05 29.26 -6.87
C LEU A 514 -13.43 28.79 -7.35
N ILE A 515 -13.75 29.15 -8.60
CA ILE A 515 -15.01 28.81 -9.24
C ILE A 515 -14.77 27.65 -10.21
N PHE A 516 -15.76 26.76 -10.30
CA PHE A 516 -15.81 25.71 -11.31
C PHE A 516 -15.89 26.31 -12.73
N PRO A 517 -15.06 25.85 -13.69
CA PRO A 517 -15.05 26.41 -15.03
C PRO A 517 -16.31 26.01 -15.82
N GLU A 518 -17.09 26.99 -16.30
CA GLU A 518 -18.32 26.71 -17.04
C GLU A 518 -18.06 25.99 -18.38
N THR A 519 -16.98 26.37 -19.08
CA THR A 519 -16.60 25.82 -20.39
C THR A 519 -15.07 25.76 -20.52
N LEU A 520 -14.53 24.58 -20.82
CA LEU A 520 -13.14 24.39 -21.26
C LEU A 520 -13.11 24.38 -22.80
N GLU A 521 -11.99 24.76 -23.41
CA GLU A 521 -11.80 24.57 -24.86
C GLU A 521 -12.11 23.11 -25.24
N ASN A 522 -12.67 22.89 -26.44
CA ASN A 522 -13.37 21.67 -26.88
C ASN A 522 -12.54 20.35 -26.95
N ASN A 523 -11.49 20.18 -26.15
CA ASN A 523 -10.76 18.93 -26.03
C ASN A 523 -11.51 17.99 -25.07
N PHE A 524 -12.21 17.03 -25.66
CA PHE A 524 -12.87 15.95 -24.92
C PHE A 524 -11.95 14.73 -24.87
N ILE A 525 -11.94 14.09 -23.71
CA ILE A 525 -11.29 12.80 -23.55
C ILE A 525 -12.20 11.74 -24.16
N PRO A 526 -11.77 11.01 -25.20
CA PRO A 526 -12.57 9.96 -25.81
C PRO A 526 -12.74 8.83 -24.79
N TRP A 527 -14.00 8.52 -24.46
CA TRP A 527 -14.31 7.41 -23.57
C TRP A 527 -14.82 6.22 -24.38
N ASP A 528 -14.26 5.05 -24.07
CA ASP A 528 -14.75 3.76 -24.49
C ASP A 528 -15.02 2.93 -23.23
N SER A 529 -16.13 2.19 -23.20
CA SER A 529 -16.43 1.22 -22.15
C SER A 529 -15.35 0.14 -21.98
N SER A 530 -14.46 -0.04 -22.96
CA SER A 530 -13.30 -0.94 -22.84
C SER A 530 -12.07 -0.31 -22.18
N ASN A 531 -11.97 1.02 -22.11
CA ASN A 531 -10.81 1.75 -21.58
C ASN A 531 -11.22 2.60 -20.37
N TYR A 532 -10.84 2.13 -19.17
CA TYR A 532 -11.15 2.80 -17.91
C TYR A 532 -10.37 4.11 -17.71
N PHE A 533 -9.28 4.30 -18.45
CA PHE A 533 -8.39 5.44 -18.33
C PHE A 533 -7.98 6.00 -19.68
N THR A 534 -7.63 7.28 -19.69
CA THR A 534 -7.00 7.92 -20.84
C THR A 534 -5.75 8.69 -20.41
N GLN A 535 -4.64 8.46 -21.09
CA GLN A 535 -3.41 9.21 -20.90
C GLN A 535 -3.55 10.64 -21.43
N LEU A 536 -3.02 11.61 -20.71
CA LEU A 536 -2.89 13.00 -21.10
C LEU A 536 -1.46 13.45 -20.79
N ASP A 537 -0.71 13.80 -21.84
CA ASP A 537 0.58 14.47 -21.68
C ASP A 537 0.38 15.88 -21.13
N LEU A 538 1.28 16.35 -20.27
CA LEU A 538 1.33 17.71 -19.74
C LEU A 538 2.36 18.52 -20.53
N ASP A 539 2.18 19.84 -20.57
CA ASP A 539 3.13 20.75 -21.24
C ASP A 539 4.22 21.28 -20.28
N PHE A 540 4.35 20.64 -19.12
CA PHE A 540 5.31 20.94 -18.04
C PHE A 540 5.53 19.70 -17.17
N ASP A 541 6.63 19.71 -16.42
CA ASP A 541 6.91 18.71 -15.39
C ASP A 541 6.12 19.04 -14.11
N PHE A 542 5.18 18.17 -13.73
CA PHE A 542 4.36 18.33 -12.54
C PHE A 542 5.00 17.62 -11.33
N PRO A 543 5.44 18.35 -10.30
CA PRO A 543 6.03 17.74 -9.11
C PRO A 543 4.94 17.15 -8.21
N PHE A 544 5.04 15.85 -7.90
CA PHE A 544 4.11 15.13 -7.04
C PHE A 544 4.85 14.12 -6.15
N TYR A 545 4.82 14.32 -4.83
CA TYR A 545 5.49 13.47 -3.83
C TYR A 545 6.95 13.11 -4.17
N GLY A 546 7.73 14.10 -4.59
CA GLY A 546 9.16 13.98 -4.84
C GLY A 546 9.52 13.48 -6.24
N THR A 547 8.54 13.14 -7.07
CA THR A 547 8.75 12.72 -8.47
C THR A 547 8.08 13.72 -9.41
N ASP A 548 8.75 14.03 -10.52
CA ASP A 548 8.21 14.92 -11.55
C ASP A 548 7.57 14.08 -12.68
N TYR A 549 6.36 14.46 -13.08
CA TYR A 549 5.59 13.76 -14.11
C TYR A 549 5.22 14.67 -15.26
N ASN A 550 5.43 14.19 -16.48
CA ASN A 550 5.07 14.89 -17.72
C ASN A 550 3.83 14.31 -18.40
N SER A 551 3.21 13.29 -17.82
CA SER A 551 1.93 12.75 -18.26
C SER A 551 1.14 12.23 -17.07
N ILE A 552 -0.18 12.18 -17.24
CA ILE A 552 -1.12 11.68 -16.25
C ILE A 552 -2.14 10.79 -16.92
N TYR A 553 -2.87 10.00 -16.13
CA TYR A 553 -3.94 9.17 -16.63
C TYR A 553 -5.24 9.43 -15.89
N ILE A 554 -6.32 9.60 -16.64
CA ILE A 554 -7.58 10.15 -16.16
C ILE A 554 -8.66 9.08 -16.21
N SER A 555 -9.33 8.84 -15.07
CA SER A 555 -10.45 7.91 -14.94
C SER A 555 -11.81 8.60 -15.04
N VAL A 556 -12.83 7.87 -15.51
CA VAL A 556 -14.24 8.31 -15.40
C VAL A 556 -14.71 8.40 -13.96
N GLU A 557 -14.12 7.63 -13.06
CA GLU A 557 -14.49 7.61 -11.65
C GLU A 557 -13.89 8.78 -10.85
N GLY A 558 -13.30 9.78 -11.51
CA GLY A 558 -12.83 11.00 -10.86
C GLY A 558 -11.46 10.87 -10.18
N MET A 559 -10.60 10.03 -10.74
CA MET A 559 -9.22 9.83 -10.32
C MET A 559 -8.22 10.23 -11.41
N VAL A 560 -7.06 10.69 -10.99
CA VAL A 560 -5.89 10.98 -11.81
C VAL A 560 -4.70 10.21 -11.25
N PHE A 561 -4.01 9.47 -12.12
CA PHE A 561 -2.83 8.68 -11.84
C PHE A 561 -1.61 9.23 -12.58
N PHE A 562 -0.42 8.82 -12.16
CA PHE A 562 0.85 9.31 -12.68
C PHE A 562 1.64 8.26 -13.46
N ASP A 563 1.39 6.98 -13.16
CA ASP A 563 1.90 5.83 -13.87
C ASP A 563 0.73 5.17 -14.62
N SER A 564 1.00 4.38 -15.68
CA SER A 564 -0.04 3.70 -16.46
C SER A 564 -1.01 3.00 -15.51
N PRO A 565 -2.24 3.54 -15.36
CA PRO A 565 -3.04 3.24 -14.23
C PRO A 565 -3.58 1.86 -14.45
N PRO A 566 -3.59 1.12 -13.38
CA PRO A 566 -4.08 -0.19 -13.48
C PRO A 566 -5.63 -0.27 -13.59
N PHE A 567 -6.18 -1.26 -14.29
CA PHE A 567 -7.62 -1.53 -14.42
C PHE A 567 -8.28 -1.88 -13.08
N LEU A 568 -9.09 -0.95 -12.58
CA LEU A 568 -9.74 -1.02 -11.26
C LEU A 568 -10.54 -2.31 -11.10
N TRP A 569 -10.27 -3.04 -10.03
CA TRP A 569 -10.95 -4.31 -9.72
C TRP A 569 -12.48 -4.09 -9.63
N PRO A 570 -13.34 -5.05 -10.02
CA PRO A 570 -14.78 -4.96 -9.74
C PRO A 570 -15.18 -4.86 -8.24
N TYR A 571 -14.23 -4.94 -7.30
CA TYR A 571 -14.43 -4.76 -5.85
C TYR A 571 -13.77 -3.48 -5.33
N PHE A 572 -13.21 -2.65 -6.22
CA PHE A 572 -12.68 -1.34 -5.88
C PHE A 572 -13.86 -0.46 -5.41
N THR A 573 -13.83 -0.05 -4.14
CA THR A 573 -14.86 0.82 -3.58
C THR A 573 -14.23 2.14 -3.15
N PRO A 574 -14.95 3.26 -3.32
CA PRO A 574 -14.53 4.55 -2.77
C PRO A 574 -14.29 4.43 -1.27
N GLY A 575 -13.06 4.73 -0.84
CA GLY A 575 -12.67 4.53 0.54
C GLY A 575 -11.29 5.05 0.86
N GLU A 576 -11.06 5.29 2.14
CA GLU A 576 -9.80 5.85 2.64
C GLU A 576 -8.62 4.91 2.42
N ASN A 577 -8.81 3.61 2.64
CA ASN A 577 -7.79 2.60 2.32
C ASN A 577 -7.41 2.62 0.84
N THR A 578 -8.38 2.88 -0.04
CA THR A 578 -8.17 2.93 -1.48
C THR A 578 -7.29 4.11 -1.88
N ILE A 579 -7.56 5.31 -1.34
CA ILE A 579 -6.67 6.47 -1.56
C ILE A 579 -5.29 6.20 -0.95
N LYS A 580 -5.20 5.68 0.27
CA LYS A 580 -3.92 5.46 0.97
C LYS A 580 -2.97 4.52 0.25
N THR A 581 -3.49 3.56 -0.50
CA THR A 581 -2.71 2.48 -1.13
C THR A 581 -2.38 2.74 -2.60
N LEU A 582 -2.85 3.85 -3.17
CA LEU A 582 -2.60 4.23 -4.55
C LEU A 582 -1.97 5.62 -4.66
N LYS A 583 -0.99 5.75 -5.55
CA LYS A 583 -0.42 7.03 -5.94
C LYS A 583 -1.39 7.74 -6.88
N LEU A 584 -2.20 8.65 -6.35
CA LEU A 584 -3.28 9.29 -7.11
C LEU A 584 -3.66 10.68 -6.60
N ILE A 585 -4.36 11.42 -7.45
CA ILE A 585 -5.19 12.57 -7.10
C ILE A 585 -6.65 12.18 -7.35
N ALA A 586 -7.49 12.27 -6.33
CA ALA A 586 -8.93 12.04 -6.41
C ALA A 586 -9.66 13.34 -6.06
N PRO A 587 -9.99 14.23 -7.02
CA PRO A 587 -10.87 15.37 -6.76
C PRO A 587 -12.27 14.94 -6.28
N PHE A 588 -12.77 13.81 -6.79
CA PHE A 588 -14.04 13.22 -6.37
C PHE A 588 -14.12 11.77 -6.84
N PHE A 589 -13.64 10.82 -6.04
CA PHE A 589 -13.67 9.41 -6.38
C PHE A 589 -14.99 8.76 -5.94
N THR A 590 -15.78 8.33 -6.92
CA THR A 590 -16.98 7.49 -6.72
C THR A 590 -17.39 6.73 -7.99
N ASN A 591 -18.38 5.85 -7.88
CA ASN A 591 -18.93 5.09 -8.99
C ASN A 591 -19.81 6.00 -9.87
N MET A 592 -19.30 6.39 -11.04
CA MET A 592 -19.94 7.36 -11.92
C MET A 592 -20.04 6.88 -13.37
N LYS A 593 -20.94 7.51 -14.13
CA LYS A 593 -21.04 7.34 -15.58
C LYS A 593 -21.20 8.68 -16.28
N ILE A 594 -20.83 8.74 -17.56
CA ILE A 594 -21.02 9.93 -18.39
C ILE A 594 -22.51 10.15 -18.63
N ARG A 595 -23.03 11.33 -18.29
CA ARG A 595 -24.42 11.72 -18.54
C ARG A 595 -24.61 12.29 -19.97
N PRO A 596 -25.82 12.29 -20.53
CA PRO A 596 -26.10 12.97 -21.81
C PRO A 596 -25.68 14.44 -21.77
N GLY A 597 -24.84 14.88 -22.73
CA GLY A 597 -24.30 16.24 -22.77
C GLY A 597 -23.20 16.54 -21.75
N GLY A 598 -22.81 15.55 -20.95
CA GLY A 598 -21.64 15.58 -20.07
C GLY A 598 -20.40 14.96 -20.73
N GLY A 599 -19.37 14.75 -19.93
CA GLY A 599 -18.11 14.18 -20.39
C GLY A 599 -16.93 14.64 -19.54
N ILE A 600 -15.73 14.24 -19.98
CA ILE A 600 -14.47 14.67 -19.39
C ILE A 600 -13.77 15.55 -20.41
N SER A 601 -13.38 16.75 -20.00
CA SER A 601 -12.69 17.71 -20.86
C SER A 601 -11.47 18.30 -20.16
N TYR A 602 -10.53 18.82 -20.96
CA TYR A 602 -9.32 19.43 -20.43
C TYR A 602 -8.88 20.67 -21.21
N THR A 603 -8.12 21.53 -20.54
CA THR A 603 -7.28 22.58 -21.16
C THR A 603 -5.94 22.60 -20.45
N LYS A 604 -4.86 22.89 -21.18
CA LYS A 604 -3.51 22.94 -20.61
C LYS A 604 -2.63 23.96 -21.32
N ASN A 605 -1.62 24.43 -20.60
CA ASN A 605 -0.49 25.20 -21.10
C ASN A 605 0.75 24.85 -20.26
N ASP A 606 1.85 25.58 -20.46
CA ASP A 606 3.15 25.40 -19.80
C ASP A 606 3.16 25.65 -18.27
N THR A 607 2.06 26.10 -17.68
CA THR A 607 1.97 26.39 -16.24
C THR A 607 0.76 25.77 -15.54
N LEU A 608 -0.26 25.35 -16.28
CA LEU A 608 -1.55 24.93 -15.74
C LEU A 608 -2.20 23.87 -16.64
N ALA A 609 -2.69 22.80 -16.03
CA ALA A 609 -3.64 21.87 -16.64
C ALA A 609 -4.94 21.83 -15.82
N ILE A 610 -6.10 21.87 -16.49
CA ILE A 610 -7.41 21.75 -15.87
C ILE A 610 -8.12 20.57 -16.49
N ILE A 611 -8.59 19.64 -15.66
CA ILE A 611 -9.40 18.49 -16.07
C ILE A 611 -10.76 18.61 -15.38
N SER A 612 -11.84 18.54 -16.15
CA SER A 612 -13.22 18.69 -15.67
C SER A 612 -14.04 17.46 -15.99
N TRP A 613 -14.81 17.00 -15.01
CA TRP A 613 -15.80 15.94 -15.14
C TRP A 613 -17.20 16.55 -15.02
N LYS A 614 -18.10 16.16 -15.93
CA LYS A 614 -19.54 16.43 -15.87
C LYS A 614 -20.29 15.11 -16.00
N LEU A 615 -20.58 14.49 -14.86
CA LEU A 615 -21.04 13.09 -14.76
C LEU A 615 -22.38 12.97 -14.02
N THR A 616 -22.83 11.73 -13.83
CA THR A 616 -23.96 11.35 -12.97
C THR A 616 -23.59 10.08 -12.18
N ASN A 617 -24.25 9.85 -11.05
CA ASN A 617 -24.10 8.62 -10.27
C ASN A 617 -24.45 7.39 -11.14
N GLN A 618 -23.67 6.31 -11.05
CA GLN A 618 -23.91 5.08 -11.82
C GLN A 618 -25.28 4.45 -11.51
N ASN A 619 -25.74 4.56 -10.26
CA ASN A 619 -26.92 3.87 -9.73
C ASN A 619 -28.26 4.59 -9.99
N THR A 620 -28.24 5.77 -10.61
CA THR A 620 -29.45 6.55 -10.90
C THR A 620 -29.37 7.21 -12.28
N ASP A 621 -30.51 7.27 -12.98
CA ASP A 621 -30.67 8.04 -14.23
C ASP A 621 -31.56 9.29 -14.03
N THR A 622 -31.77 9.67 -12.77
CA THR A 622 -32.72 10.73 -12.40
C THR A 622 -32.08 12.11 -12.57
N PRO A 623 -32.74 13.07 -13.27
CA PRO A 623 -32.32 14.47 -13.29
C PRO A 623 -32.18 15.03 -11.86
N GLY A 624 -31.17 15.87 -11.59
CA GLY A 624 -30.86 16.34 -10.23
C GLY A 624 -29.82 15.50 -9.46
N THR A 625 -29.03 14.68 -10.15
CA THR A 625 -27.91 13.89 -9.59
C THR A 625 -26.57 14.27 -10.24
N GLU A 626 -26.45 15.53 -10.66
CA GLU A 626 -25.28 16.07 -11.34
C GLU A 626 -24.04 16.00 -10.45
N VAL A 627 -22.95 15.48 -11.01
CA VAL A 627 -21.64 15.41 -10.35
C VAL A 627 -20.63 16.17 -11.21
N ASP A 628 -20.55 17.49 -11.02
CA ASP A 628 -19.65 18.38 -11.74
C ASP A 628 -18.48 18.81 -10.85
N PHE A 629 -17.27 18.45 -11.22
CA PHE A 629 -16.05 18.80 -10.49
C PHE A 629 -14.84 18.92 -11.42
N CYS A 630 -13.80 19.62 -10.98
CA CYS A 630 -12.56 19.72 -11.72
C CYS A 630 -11.34 19.67 -10.80
N VAL A 631 -10.22 19.27 -11.38
CA VAL A 631 -8.89 19.41 -10.78
C VAL A 631 -8.07 20.39 -11.63
N LYS A 632 -7.31 21.26 -10.96
CA LYS A 632 -6.31 22.14 -11.58
C LYS A 632 -4.93 21.75 -11.07
N LEU A 633 -4.03 21.39 -11.98
CA LEU A 633 -2.65 21.04 -11.71
C LEU A 633 -1.76 22.21 -12.14
N HIS A 634 -1.04 22.80 -11.20
CA HIS A 634 -0.11 23.89 -11.47
C HIS A 634 1.32 23.34 -11.56
N SER A 635 2.17 23.92 -12.40
CA SER A 635 3.59 23.52 -12.53
C SER A 635 4.41 23.64 -11.25
N SER A 636 3.89 24.33 -10.23
CA SER A 636 4.46 24.38 -8.87
C SER A 636 4.17 23.14 -8.01
N GLY A 637 3.34 22.20 -8.47
CA GLY A 637 2.85 21.06 -7.69
C GLY A 637 1.58 21.37 -6.90
N LYS A 638 1.12 22.63 -6.88
CA LYS A 638 -0.17 23.02 -6.30
C LYS A 638 -1.30 22.32 -7.04
N ILE A 639 -2.30 21.84 -6.29
CA ILE A 639 -3.51 21.20 -6.83
C ILE A 639 -4.73 21.96 -6.31
N ASP A 640 -5.70 22.26 -7.18
CA ASP A 640 -6.99 22.81 -6.76
C ASP A 640 -8.13 21.88 -7.15
N PHE A 641 -9.03 21.58 -6.21
CA PHE A 641 -10.31 20.94 -6.47
C PHE A 641 -11.39 22.00 -6.52
N CYS A 642 -12.24 21.99 -7.55
CA CYS A 642 -13.40 22.89 -7.64
C CYS A 642 -14.67 22.09 -7.95
N TYR A 643 -15.74 22.38 -7.23
CA TYR A 643 -17.02 21.69 -7.36
C TYR A 643 -18.06 22.64 -7.95
N GLY A 644 -18.67 22.24 -9.06
CA GLY A 644 -19.74 22.95 -9.74
C GLY A 644 -21.09 22.54 -9.17
N ASN A 645 -22.02 22.16 -10.05
CA ASN A 645 -23.27 21.51 -9.66
C ASN A 645 -22.96 20.11 -9.13
N LEU A 646 -23.00 19.97 -7.81
CA LEU A 646 -22.80 18.72 -7.11
C LEU A 646 -24.06 18.39 -6.29
N TYR A 647 -24.80 17.39 -6.77
CA TYR A 647 -25.94 16.79 -6.11
C TYR A 647 -25.68 15.29 -5.96
N PHE A 648 -25.04 14.93 -4.86
CA PHE A 648 -24.67 13.55 -4.57
C PHE A 648 -25.22 13.15 -3.18
N ALA A 649 -26.28 12.35 -3.17
CA ALA A 649 -26.99 11.96 -1.95
C ALA A 649 -26.35 10.77 -1.22
N ASP A 650 -25.35 10.13 -1.82
CA ASP A 650 -24.65 8.98 -1.26
C ASP A 650 -23.42 9.46 -0.46
N ASN A 651 -23.08 8.73 0.60
CA ASN A 651 -21.88 8.96 1.40
C ASN A 651 -20.66 8.17 0.89
N ASN A 652 -20.83 7.41 -0.20
CA ASN A 652 -19.80 6.57 -0.80
C ASN A 652 -18.94 7.35 -1.81
N TRP A 653 -18.23 8.36 -1.34
CA TRP A 653 -17.26 9.12 -2.13
C TRP A 653 -16.08 9.56 -1.28
N ILE A 654 -14.93 9.79 -1.92
CA ILE A 654 -13.73 10.28 -1.25
C ILE A 654 -12.96 11.26 -2.13
N ALA A 655 -12.35 12.29 -1.51
CA ALA A 655 -11.47 13.21 -2.21
C ALA A 655 -10.15 13.42 -1.45
N GLY A 656 -9.04 13.47 -2.18
CA GLY A 656 -7.72 13.62 -1.60
C GLY A 656 -6.57 13.38 -2.57
N VAL A 657 -5.35 13.36 -2.03
CA VAL A 657 -4.10 13.09 -2.74
C VAL A 657 -3.27 12.10 -1.93
N SER A 658 -2.55 11.20 -2.59
CA SER A 658 -1.77 10.15 -1.93
C SER A 658 -0.55 9.75 -2.75
N ASP A 659 0.52 9.40 -2.06
CA ASP A 659 1.72 8.82 -2.66
C ASP A 659 1.61 7.29 -2.84
N GLY A 660 0.54 6.67 -2.31
CA GLY A 660 0.29 5.23 -2.35
C GLY A 660 1.06 4.40 -1.32
N SER A 661 1.91 5.02 -0.50
CA SER A 661 2.70 4.33 0.54
C SER A 661 1.87 3.95 1.77
N GLY A 662 0.67 4.52 1.91
CA GLY A 662 -0.13 4.49 3.14
C GLY A 662 0.38 5.43 4.24
N SER A 663 1.47 6.17 4.00
CA SER A 663 2.11 7.04 5.00
C SER A 663 2.02 8.53 4.68
N GLN A 664 1.92 8.92 3.41
CA GLN A 664 1.80 10.31 2.98
C GLN A 664 0.56 10.48 2.09
N TYR A 665 -0.49 11.03 2.69
CA TYR A 665 -1.74 11.29 2.02
C TYR A 665 -2.47 12.45 2.72
N THR A 666 -3.35 13.10 1.98
CA THR A 666 -4.19 14.19 2.48
C THR A 666 -5.59 13.99 1.93
N ILE A 667 -6.53 13.71 2.82
CA ILE A 667 -7.94 13.49 2.49
C ILE A 667 -8.75 14.72 2.94
N LEU A 668 -9.69 15.14 2.10
CA LEU A 668 -10.64 16.20 2.44
C LEU A 668 -11.55 15.74 3.57
N GLU A 669 -11.71 16.58 4.59
CA GLU A 669 -12.57 16.31 5.75
C GLU A 669 -14.04 16.09 5.34
N GLN A 670 -14.44 16.67 4.21
CA GLN A 670 -15.79 16.52 3.67
C GLN A 670 -16.04 15.18 2.97
N SER A 671 -15.03 14.33 2.80
CA SER A 671 -15.19 13.03 2.14
C SER A 671 -16.32 12.22 2.78
N GLY A 672 -17.27 11.77 1.95
CA GLY A 672 -18.43 11.00 2.39
C GLY A 672 -19.54 11.81 3.08
N GLU A 673 -19.54 13.14 3.00
CA GLU A 673 -20.69 13.97 3.36
C GLU A 673 -21.87 13.74 2.40
N THR A 674 -23.09 13.56 2.93
CA THR A 674 -24.33 13.33 2.16
C THR A 674 -24.96 14.62 1.60
N ASN A 675 -24.50 15.79 2.06
CA ASN A 675 -25.01 17.11 1.66
C ASN A 675 -23.85 18.06 1.30
N PHE A 676 -22.84 17.54 0.63
CA PHE A 676 -21.72 18.36 0.19
C PHE A 676 -22.20 19.39 -0.84
N CYS A 677 -22.15 20.69 -0.48
CA CYS A 677 -22.69 21.76 -1.31
C CYS A 677 -21.89 21.99 -2.59
N SER A 678 -22.62 22.38 -3.63
CA SER A 678 -22.10 22.99 -4.87
C SER A 678 -21.29 24.27 -4.59
N GLU A 679 -20.44 24.67 -5.53
CA GLU A 679 -19.66 25.92 -5.51
C GLU A 679 -18.56 26.01 -4.42
N LYS A 680 -18.12 24.88 -3.87
CA LYS A 680 -16.93 24.81 -2.99
C LYS A 680 -15.66 24.59 -3.81
N SER A 681 -14.52 24.96 -3.23
CA SER A 681 -13.20 24.64 -3.77
C SER A 681 -12.16 24.55 -2.68
N PHE A 682 -11.10 23.77 -2.92
CA PHE A 682 -10.02 23.52 -1.97
C PHE A 682 -8.68 23.54 -2.69
N SER A 683 -7.71 24.24 -2.11
CA SER A 683 -6.35 24.33 -2.61
C SER A 683 -5.44 23.46 -1.76
N PHE A 684 -4.77 22.50 -2.39
CA PHE A 684 -3.74 21.65 -1.81
C PHE A 684 -2.37 22.25 -2.16
N ASN A 685 -1.63 22.67 -1.14
CA ASN A 685 -0.31 23.25 -1.26
C ASN A 685 0.74 22.18 -1.01
N TYR A 686 1.62 21.99 -1.98
CA TYR A 686 2.69 21.01 -1.90
C TYR A 686 3.85 21.56 -1.07
N ILE A 687 4.19 20.88 0.01
CA ILE A 687 5.38 21.15 0.84
C ILE A 687 6.42 20.11 0.46
N LYS A 688 7.23 20.43 -0.55
CA LYS A 688 8.37 19.61 -1.00
C LYS A 688 9.58 19.87 -0.11
N HIS A 689 10.24 18.83 0.40
CA HIS A 689 11.58 19.00 0.95
C HIS A 689 12.59 19.26 -0.19
N PRO A 690 13.65 20.06 0.01
CA PRO A 690 14.62 20.28 -1.06
C PRO A 690 15.28 18.96 -1.50
N ASP A 691 15.48 18.79 -2.82
CA ASP A 691 16.01 17.54 -3.43
C ASP A 691 17.44 17.18 -3.00
N HIS A 692 18.15 18.15 -2.40
CA HIS A 692 19.51 17.98 -1.92
C HIS A 692 19.59 17.44 -0.48
N PHE A 693 18.46 17.08 0.15
CA PHE A 693 18.42 16.35 1.41
C PHE A 693 18.07 14.88 1.19
N GLN A 694 18.78 14.00 1.89
CA GLN A 694 18.46 12.57 1.99
C GLN A 694 18.65 12.14 3.44
N ILE A 695 17.84 11.20 3.92
CA ILE A 695 18.03 10.59 5.22
C ILE A 695 18.01 9.08 5.08
N ASP A 696 18.85 8.39 5.84
CA ASP A 696 18.83 6.94 5.95
C ASP A 696 18.21 6.47 7.27
N ASP A 697 17.98 5.16 7.40
CA ASP A 697 17.39 4.56 8.61
C ASP A 697 18.26 4.69 9.87
N THR A 698 19.50 5.19 9.76
CA THR A 698 20.34 5.49 10.94
C THR A 698 20.09 6.90 11.49
N GLY A 699 19.27 7.70 10.81
CA GLY A 699 19.05 9.12 11.13
C GLY A 699 20.16 10.02 10.58
N TRP A 700 21.00 9.51 9.67
CA TRP A 700 22.04 10.30 9.04
C TRP A 700 21.46 11.15 7.90
N LEU A 701 21.28 12.45 8.16
CA LEU A 701 20.81 13.41 7.17
C LEU A 701 21.98 13.86 6.30
N SER A 702 22.01 13.41 5.04
CA SER A 702 22.99 13.83 4.03
C SER A 702 22.49 15.03 3.24
N PHE A 703 23.40 15.95 2.92
CA PHE A 703 23.08 17.11 2.10
C PHE A 703 24.28 17.71 1.38
N VAL A 704 23.99 18.46 0.31
CA VAL A 704 24.99 19.33 -0.33
C VAL A 704 24.98 20.65 0.42
N ARG A 705 25.95 20.84 1.34
CA ARG A 705 26.09 22.06 2.17
C ARG A 705 25.81 23.33 1.34
N ASN A 706 26.47 23.45 0.20
CA ASN A 706 26.44 24.69 -0.60
C ASN A 706 25.09 24.96 -1.27
N LEU A 707 24.09 24.09 -1.14
CA LEU A 707 22.71 24.30 -1.58
C LEU A 707 21.77 24.78 -0.46
N ILE A 708 22.24 24.77 0.80
CA ILE A 708 21.43 25.16 1.96
C ILE A 708 21.61 26.66 2.22
N SER A 709 20.50 27.36 2.46
CA SER A 709 20.40 28.75 2.88
C SER A 709 19.91 28.88 4.32
N SER A 710 20.21 30.02 4.95
CA SER A 710 19.74 30.29 6.32
C SER A 710 18.23 30.50 6.28
N GLY A 711 17.48 29.66 6.98
CA GLY A 711 16.01 29.66 6.93
C GLY A 711 15.40 28.52 6.10
N ASP A 712 16.23 27.71 5.41
CA ASP A 712 15.76 26.43 4.87
C ASP A 712 15.24 25.56 6.01
N SER A 713 14.28 24.70 5.67
CA SER A 713 13.69 23.78 6.65
C SER A 713 13.15 22.53 5.98
N ILE A 714 13.05 21.48 6.78
CA ILE A 714 12.49 20.19 6.38
C ILE A 714 11.51 19.70 7.44
N TYR A 715 10.56 18.87 7.02
CA TYR A 715 9.80 18.02 7.94
C TYR A 715 10.43 16.64 7.95
N LEU A 716 10.67 16.14 9.16
CA LEU A 716 11.24 14.82 9.38
C LEU A 716 10.32 14.01 10.27
N LYS A 717 10.17 12.73 9.93
CA LYS A 717 9.44 11.75 10.73
C LYS A 717 10.38 10.63 11.14
N ILE A 718 10.27 10.23 12.41
CA ILE A 718 10.86 9.00 12.93
C ILE A 718 9.71 8.09 13.36
N THR A 719 9.74 6.82 12.93
CA THR A 719 8.78 5.79 13.35
C THR A 719 9.56 4.65 14.00
N ASP A 720 9.12 4.14 15.14
CA ASP A 720 9.75 3.04 15.84
C ASP A 720 9.21 1.66 15.39
N SER A 721 9.78 0.57 15.91
CA SER A 721 9.42 -0.78 15.45
C SER A 721 7.99 -1.21 15.80
N ILE A 722 7.29 -0.49 16.68
CA ILE A 722 5.90 -0.77 17.06
C ILE A 722 4.92 0.25 16.45
N GLY A 723 5.41 1.11 15.55
CA GLY A 723 4.61 2.08 14.79
C GLY A 723 4.33 3.40 15.51
N LEU A 724 4.93 3.64 16.68
CA LEU A 724 4.89 4.96 17.31
C LEU A 724 5.80 5.91 16.53
N PHE A 725 5.37 7.17 16.39
CA PHE A 725 6.14 8.14 15.62
C PHE A 725 6.17 9.52 16.26
N ASP A 726 7.17 10.28 15.84
CA ASP A 726 7.22 11.72 15.99
C ASP A 726 7.47 12.38 14.64
N LYS A 727 6.89 13.56 14.44
CA LYS A 727 7.07 14.39 13.25
C LYS A 727 7.48 15.78 13.69
N LYS A 728 8.61 16.25 13.20
CA LYS A 728 9.18 17.52 13.60
C LYS A 728 9.64 18.37 12.43
N HIS A 729 9.44 19.67 12.58
CA HIS A 729 10.00 20.68 11.69
C HIS A 729 11.41 21.04 12.14
N LEU A 730 12.38 20.90 11.25
CA LEU A 730 13.79 21.23 11.50
C LEU A 730 14.19 22.43 10.66
N SER A 731 14.77 23.44 11.30
CA SER A 731 15.30 24.62 10.63
C SER A 731 16.83 24.60 10.60
N PHE A 732 17.43 25.13 9.53
CA PHE A 732 18.88 25.20 9.39
C PHE A 732 19.40 26.61 9.67
N LYS A 733 20.49 26.68 10.42
CA LYS A 733 21.24 27.92 10.67
C LYS A 733 22.72 27.71 10.41
N PHE A 734 23.41 28.80 10.09
CA PHE A 734 24.86 28.82 10.01
C PHE A 734 25.46 29.46 11.26
N PRO A 735 26.63 29.00 11.72
CA PRO A 735 27.35 29.65 12.80
C PRO A 735 27.59 31.13 12.49
N GLU A 736 27.25 32.00 13.42
CA GLU A 736 27.64 33.41 13.35
C GLU A 736 29.17 33.52 13.48
N GLY A 737 29.85 33.97 12.42
CA GLY A 737 31.25 34.39 12.49
C GLY A 737 32.33 33.47 11.89
N ILE A 738 31.99 32.40 11.18
CA ILE A 738 33.02 31.49 10.60
C ILE A 738 33.43 31.86 9.16
N PHE A 739 32.65 32.67 8.44
CA PHE A 739 33.07 33.17 7.15
C PHE A 739 33.96 34.40 7.31
N THR A 740 35.27 34.18 7.17
CA THR A 740 36.26 35.25 7.11
C THR A 740 36.10 36.06 5.82
N ASP A 741 36.65 37.28 5.77
CA ASP A 741 36.65 38.15 4.58
C ASP A 741 37.36 37.51 3.33
N ASP A 742 37.85 36.27 3.46
CA ASP A 742 38.54 35.48 2.45
C ASP A 742 37.73 34.31 1.84
N TYR A 743 36.41 34.26 2.06
CA TYR A 743 35.54 33.26 1.41
C TYR A 743 35.67 33.27 -0.13
N ASP A 744 36.11 32.15 -0.70
CA ASP A 744 36.25 31.95 -2.14
C ASP A 744 35.12 31.04 -2.68
N PRO A 745 34.10 31.60 -3.36
CA PRO A 745 32.88 30.89 -3.71
C PRO A 745 33.13 29.77 -4.73
N GLN A 746 32.71 28.54 -4.44
CA GLN A 746 32.82 27.42 -5.38
C GLN A 746 31.50 27.25 -6.13
N VAL A 747 31.51 27.52 -7.44
CA VAL A 747 30.32 27.40 -8.30
C VAL A 747 30.09 25.96 -8.74
N PHE A 748 28.83 25.52 -8.75
CA PHE A 748 28.49 24.12 -9.05
C PHE A 748 27.05 23.95 -9.57
N PRO A 749 26.72 22.90 -10.35
CA PRO A 749 27.69 22.02 -11.01
C PRO A 749 28.58 22.83 -11.96
N ASN A 750 29.81 22.36 -12.18
CA ASN A 750 30.74 22.98 -13.12
C ASN A 750 31.71 21.89 -13.64
N PRO A 751 31.49 21.32 -14.83
CA PRO A 751 30.61 21.80 -15.90
C PRO A 751 29.11 21.76 -15.56
N PHE A 752 28.31 22.65 -16.15
CA PHE A 752 26.85 22.71 -15.98
C PHE A 752 26.11 22.56 -17.31
N SER A 753 24.93 21.93 -17.24
CA SER A 753 23.94 21.92 -18.32
C SER A 753 23.03 23.13 -18.12
N ASP A 754 21.95 23.05 -17.35
CA ASP A 754 20.90 24.07 -17.40
C ASP A 754 21.13 25.26 -16.46
N PHE A 755 21.66 25.00 -15.26
CA PHE A 755 21.90 26.05 -14.27
C PHE A 755 23.16 25.76 -13.45
N LEU A 756 23.71 26.81 -12.86
CA LEU A 756 24.79 26.73 -11.87
C LEU A 756 24.39 27.52 -10.63
N TYR A 757 24.83 27.06 -9.47
CA TYR A 757 24.68 27.72 -8.19
C TYR A 757 25.96 28.44 -7.79
N ILE A 758 25.78 29.62 -7.22
CA ILE A 758 26.83 30.52 -6.78
C ILE A 758 26.61 30.76 -5.29
N PRO A 759 27.36 30.04 -4.43
CA PRO A 759 27.30 30.31 -3.01
C PRO A 759 27.99 31.63 -2.70
N VAL A 760 27.38 32.47 -1.87
CA VAL A 760 27.89 33.78 -1.46
C VAL A 760 27.71 33.99 0.03
N TYR A 761 28.68 34.62 0.67
CA TYR A 761 28.58 35.06 2.05
C TYR A 761 28.60 36.59 2.12
N GLN A 762 27.57 37.16 2.74
CA GLN A 762 27.36 38.60 2.83
C GLN A 762 27.47 39.06 4.30
N LYS A 763 28.39 39.98 4.57
CA LYS A 763 28.73 40.44 5.94
C LYS A 763 27.74 41.44 6.50
N ASN A 764 27.12 42.25 5.64
CA ASN A 764 26.13 43.26 5.97
C ASN A 764 25.08 43.26 4.87
N ASN A 765 23.83 43.62 5.15
CA ASN A 765 22.81 43.80 4.11
C ASN A 765 23.31 44.80 3.06
N ASP A 766 23.72 44.31 1.89
CA ASP A 766 24.34 45.10 0.83
C ASP A 766 24.06 44.46 -0.53
N GLN A 767 24.55 45.10 -1.58
CA GLN A 767 24.43 44.61 -2.95
C GLN A 767 25.64 43.80 -3.36
N ILE A 768 25.37 42.69 -4.03
CA ILE A 768 26.38 41.94 -4.78
C ILE A 768 26.19 42.17 -6.29
N SER A 769 27.27 42.01 -7.05
CA SER A 769 27.23 42.10 -8.51
C SER A 769 27.83 40.87 -9.16
N ILE A 770 27.21 40.37 -10.22
CA ILE A 770 27.69 39.24 -11.01
C ILE A 770 27.87 39.68 -12.45
N CYS A 771 29.07 39.49 -13.00
CA CYS A 771 29.35 39.79 -14.40
C CYS A 771 29.88 38.55 -15.12
N LEU A 772 29.27 38.19 -16.24
CA LEU A 772 29.71 37.06 -17.07
C LEU A 772 30.55 37.54 -18.24
N TYR A 773 31.65 36.85 -18.52
CA TYR A 773 32.56 37.11 -19.62
C TYR A 773 32.80 35.85 -20.46
N ASP A 774 32.99 36.03 -21.76
CA ASP A 774 33.49 34.97 -22.64
C ASP A 774 35.02 34.77 -22.49
N ALA A 775 35.56 33.74 -23.16
CA ALA A 775 37.00 33.45 -23.16
C ALA A 775 37.89 34.56 -23.77
N PHE A 776 37.29 35.53 -24.48
CA PHE A 776 37.99 36.69 -25.05
C PHE A 776 37.89 37.94 -24.14
N GLY A 777 37.29 37.81 -22.96
CA GLY A 777 37.09 38.90 -22.01
C GLY A 777 35.97 39.87 -22.40
N ARG A 778 35.08 39.49 -23.33
CA ARG A 778 33.89 40.29 -23.65
C ARG A 778 32.81 40.01 -22.62
N LYS A 779 32.25 41.08 -22.05
CA LYS A 779 31.15 41.00 -21.09
C LYS A 779 29.87 40.56 -21.80
N LEU A 780 29.28 39.46 -21.37
CA LEU A 780 28.06 38.88 -21.92
C LEU A 780 26.82 39.25 -21.10
N ALA A 781 26.96 39.33 -19.78
CA ALA A 781 25.86 39.61 -18.87
C ALA A 781 26.32 40.35 -17.61
N GLU A 782 25.38 41.05 -16.99
CA GLU A 782 25.55 41.73 -15.71
C GLU A 782 24.27 41.63 -14.91
N ILE A 783 24.38 41.12 -13.68
CA ILE A 783 23.34 41.18 -12.67
C ILE A 783 23.87 42.11 -11.58
N ASN A 784 23.32 43.32 -11.54
CA ASN A 784 23.65 44.30 -10.51
C ASN A 784 22.54 44.37 -9.47
N ASN A 785 22.90 44.86 -8.28
CA ASN A 785 21.96 45.22 -7.23
C ASN A 785 21.16 44.03 -6.66
N ILE A 786 21.74 42.83 -6.64
CA ILE A 786 21.12 41.71 -5.92
C ILE A 786 21.22 42.05 -4.43
N HIS A 787 20.10 42.38 -3.80
CA HIS A 787 20.06 42.63 -2.37
C HIS A 787 20.11 41.30 -1.64
N VAL A 788 21.14 41.12 -0.83
CA VAL A 788 21.34 39.90 -0.06
C VAL A 788 21.45 40.30 1.39
N GLU A 789 20.62 39.68 2.24
CA GLU A 789 20.68 39.91 3.68
C GLU A 789 22.01 39.43 4.25
N ASN A 790 22.38 39.88 5.45
CA ASN A 790 23.51 39.33 6.18
C ASN A 790 23.37 37.80 6.29
N GLY A 791 24.40 37.07 5.91
CA GLY A 791 24.43 35.62 6.01
C GLY A 791 25.00 34.93 4.77
N TYR A 792 24.86 33.61 4.75
CA TYR A 792 25.21 32.79 3.60
C TYR A 792 23.99 32.54 2.73
N HIS A 793 24.15 32.67 1.42
CA HIS A 793 23.10 32.54 0.42
C HIS A 793 23.60 31.74 -0.78
N VAL A 794 22.68 31.11 -1.49
CA VAL A 794 22.97 30.36 -2.71
C VAL A 794 22.18 30.98 -3.84
N LEU A 795 22.88 31.59 -4.80
CA LEU A 795 22.23 32.21 -5.95
C LEU A 795 22.18 31.21 -7.09
N ARG A 796 21.01 31.04 -7.70
CA ARG A 796 20.87 30.27 -8.93
C ARG A 796 21.15 31.17 -10.13
N PHE A 797 22.00 30.70 -11.02
CA PHE A 797 22.29 31.33 -12.32
C PHE A 797 21.80 30.39 -13.41
N ASP A 798 20.82 30.85 -14.20
CA ASP A 798 19.99 30.07 -15.11
C ASP A 798 20.25 30.37 -16.60
N GLU A 799 19.54 29.65 -17.49
CA GLU A 799 19.69 29.69 -18.96
C GLU A 799 19.29 31.01 -19.63
N GLN A 800 18.85 32.05 -18.89
CA GLN A 800 18.34 33.29 -19.48
C GLN A 800 19.34 33.99 -20.43
N TYR A 801 20.63 33.63 -20.36
CA TYR A 801 21.70 34.20 -21.18
C TYR A 801 22.00 33.41 -22.47
N ASN A 802 21.28 32.31 -22.73
CA ASN A 802 21.33 31.52 -23.96
C ASN A 802 22.77 31.19 -24.40
N LEU A 803 23.59 30.75 -23.44
CA LEU A 803 25.01 30.51 -23.63
C LEU A 803 25.22 29.27 -24.49
N SER A 804 26.07 29.39 -25.51
CA SER A 804 26.56 28.22 -26.25
C SER A 804 27.49 27.38 -25.37
N SER A 805 27.66 26.10 -25.71
CA SER A 805 28.64 25.23 -25.06
C SER A 805 30.04 25.85 -25.14
N GLY A 806 30.74 25.95 -24.00
CA GLY A 806 32.01 26.67 -23.95
C GLY A 806 32.48 27.05 -22.54
N VAL A 807 33.61 27.76 -22.49
CA VAL A 807 34.24 28.24 -21.26
C VAL A 807 33.91 29.72 -21.06
N TYR A 808 33.45 30.05 -19.87
CA TYR A 808 33.12 31.42 -19.45
C TYR A 808 33.79 31.77 -18.11
N PHE A 809 33.82 33.06 -17.80
CA PHE A 809 34.36 33.59 -16.55
C PHE A 809 33.33 34.46 -15.84
N LEU A 810 33.06 34.12 -14.59
CA LEU A 810 32.10 34.81 -13.74
C LEU A 810 32.85 35.66 -12.73
N ASN A 811 32.73 36.98 -12.86
CA ASN A 811 33.25 37.94 -11.89
C ASN A 811 32.17 38.22 -10.84
N LEU A 812 32.46 37.84 -9.62
CA LEU A 812 31.59 38.00 -8.47
C LEU A 812 32.14 39.12 -7.58
N THR A 813 31.37 40.16 -7.30
CA THR A 813 31.73 41.17 -6.30
C THR A 813 30.85 41.00 -5.08
N VAL A 814 31.44 40.62 -3.95
CA VAL A 814 30.78 40.39 -2.66
C VAL A 814 31.59 41.05 -1.57
N ASN A 815 30.95 41.76 -0.62
CA ASN A 815 31.62 42.54 0.44
C ASN A 815 32.74 43.47 -0.10
N GLY A 816 32.57 44.02 -1.30
CA GLY A 816 33.57 44.89 -1.96
C GLY A 816 34.80 44.17 -2.54
N LYS A 817 34.87 42.82 -2.47
CA LYS A 817 35.94 42.00 -3.04
C LYS A 817 35.45 41.34 -4.34
N MET A 818 36.28 41.40 -5.38
CA MET A 818 35.99 40.75 -6.67
C MET A 818 36.74 39.42 -6.78
N THR A 819 36.01 38.37 -7.18
CA THR A 819 36.55 37.02 -7.38
C THR A 819 36.14 36.52 -8.77
N VAL A 820 37.03 35.81 -9.47
CA VAL A 820 36.78 35.30 -10.82
C VAL A 820 36.66 33.78 -10.80
N LYS A 821 35.58 33.24 -11.35
CA LYS A 821 35.32 31.80 -11.43
C LYS A 821 35.20 31.35 -12.88
N LYS A 822 36.05 30.39 -13.26
CA LYS A 822 35.93 29.70 -14.55
C LYS A 822 34.72 28.76 -14.48
N ILE A 823 33.80 28.88 -15.44
CA ILE A 823 32.66 27.97 -15.59
C ILE A 823 32.66 27.35 -16.99
N VAL A 824 32.07 26.16 -17.11
CA VAL A 824 31.99 25.40 -18.37
C VAL A 824 30.52 25.04 -18.62
N LYS A 825 29.93 25.58 -19.69
CA LYS A 825 28.60 25.18 -20.20
C LYS A 825 28.80 23.99 -21.13
N LEU A 826 28.09 22.89 -20.88
CA LEU A 826 28.13 21.67 -21.69
C LEU A 826 27.50 21.84 -23.06
#